data_AF-A0A388KA37-F1
#
_entry.id   AF-A0A388KA37-F1
#
_cell.length_a   1.000
_cell.length_b   1.000
_cell.length_c   1.000
_cell.angle_alpha   90.00
_cell.angle_beta   90.00
_cell.angle_gamma   90.00
#
_symmetry.space_group_name_H-M   'P 1'
#
loop_
_entity.id
_entity.type
_entity.pdbx_description
1 polymer ?
#
loop_
_entity_poly.entity_id
_entity_poly.type
_entity_poly.pdbx_seq_one_letter_code
_entity_poly.pdbx_strand_id
1 'polypeptide(L)'
;MASWDRLGGVREIEGEDRAPQESGGGGGGGARGSGERKRGCSAAKWFLVSVGVVFVVVFLVAIPVAVTRARQSGRSKQNLQSAPLTVGAAANQTCKGSDDFQLCLNTLLYYSDGNSLNLSATADLKTLASFPIKVLTASSSKAKEVREDINQLVMSARGTVWEVAANECNASLYDSLPLLLQVANATKKEEYDIARAGLSALRTQTADCAEALFAALNLSVEVSSSADSFNATFDSVEWLFNGTAGATLYNSTVTFAFHLSNALNVITNVRDRIASGQVVVAGSRRRLMRRRLLAQADVDRSVTPDFTVDPSGGGNFKKIQQAVNAAVTMRAEKPDDRIVIKIKAGLYREKVFVPKELYMLTIIGEGPTRTKIQWGDYTNPNYTTGLKTSNTSTFAVEALGFLGIDFAIENDAGWSQKVQMAVASRASLRTLELSPGKLGSGVAAFVNCHFLGQQDTLYAHSGWQYYYRCLINGTVDYVFGNAAAVFQSCSLNSLRTNGTNTVTAQARTSKDEDTGFVFRHCDVDQRTTNQSVYLGQVHPYRQVYLGRPWKPYARVAYMFCYLGGINPEGWMRWTLVGKGADNHETAEFLEYRNTGPGSATEQRVSWSRVMSDDEAPDYTVEKFIKGKKWLPSLGIDSDIWA
;
A
#
# COMPACT_ATOMS: atom_id res chain seq x y z
N MET A 1 -62.87 -24.72 21.40
CA MET A 1 -63.44 -25.99 21.90
C MET A 1 -62.29 -26.93 22.20
N ALA A 2 -62.29 -27.62 23.36
CA ALA A 2 -61.34 -28.67 23.80
C ALA A 2 -59.84 -28.24 23.89
N SER A 3 -59.01 -28.64 24.87
CA SER A 3 -58.85 -29.92 25.63
C SER A 3 -58.27 -31.04 24.74
N TRP A 4 -57.35 -31.91 25.17
CA TRP A 4 -56.94 -32.40 26.50
C TRP A 4 -55.38 -32.30 26.68
N ASP A 5 -54.69 -32.43 27.83
CA ASP A 5 -54.78 -33.28 29.05
C ASP A 5 -54.55 -34.79 28.78
N ARG A 6 -53.89 -35.64 29.59
CA ARG A 6 -53.07 -35.59 30.85
C ARG A 6 -52.30 -36.96 30.89
N LEU A 7 -51.24 -37.34 31.65
CA LEU A 7 -50.47 -37.03 32.88
C LEU A 7 -48.96 -37.32 32.60
N GLY A 8 -47.95 -37.27 33.50
CA GLY A 8 -47.85 -36.92 34.93
C GLY A 8 -47.27 -38.05 35.84
N GLY A 9 -46.01 -37.96 36.31
CA GLY A 9 -45.38 -38.90 37.26
C GLY A 9 -43.98 -38.46 37.77
N VAL A 10 -43.70 -38.58 39.07
CA VAL A 10 -42.52 -38.00 39.78
C VAL A 10 -41.97 -38.96 40.85
N ARG A 11 -40.63 -38.99 41.06
CA ARG A 11 -39.92 -39.29 42.34
C ARG A 11 -38.38 -39.08 42.28
N GLU A 12 -37.95 -37.90 42.76
CA GLU A 12 -37.08 -37.67 43.94
C GLU A 12 -36.64 -38.92 44.79
N ILE A 13 -35.51 -39.02 45.53
CA ILE A 13 -34.69 -38.07 46.35
C ILE A 13 -33.20 -38.58 46.50
N GLU A 14 -32.21 -37.69 46.77
CA GLU A 14 -30.87 -37.90 47.43
C GLU A 14 -29.79 -38.85 46.81
N GLY A 15 -28.48 -38.73 47.10
CA GLY A 15 -27.71 -37.69 47.82
C GLY A 15 -26.30 -38.16 48.34
N GLU A 16 -25.26 -37.30 48.23
CA GLU A 16 -23.93 -37.33 48.93
C GLU A 16 -23.00 -38.58 48.78
N ASP A 17 -21.69 -38.59 49.08
CA ASP A 17 -20.57 -37.61 49.01
C ASP A 17 -19.19 -38.37 49.17
N ARG A 18 -18.05 -37.70 48.90
CA ARG A 18 -16.65 -37.99 49.34
C ARG A 18 -15.84 -39.23 48.84
N ALA A 19 -14.81 -38.90 48.05
CA ALA A 19 -13.36 -38.94 48.41
C ALA A 19 -12.60 -40.30 48.66
N PRO A 20 -11.24 -40.33 48.60
CA PRO A 20 -10.47 -41.55 48.25
C PRO A 20 -9.55 -42.13 49.35
N GLN A 21 -8.85 -43.24 49.05
CA GLN A 21 -7.76 -43.82 49.86
C GLN A 21 -6.58 -44.35 49.02
N GLU A 22 -5.40 -44.46 49.65
CA GLU A 22 -4.13 -44.95 49.11
C GLU A 22 -3.80 -46.40 49.56
N SER A 23 -2.97 -47.12 48.79
CA SER A 23 -2.03 -48.19 49.22
C SER A 23 -1.38 -48.88 48.00
N GLY A 24 -0.22 -49.56 48.07
CA GLY A 24 0.78 -49.63 49.14
C GLY A 24 1.73 -50.84 49.05
N GLY A 25 2.96 -50.66 48.53
CA GLY A 25 4.05 -51.68 48.51
C GLY A 25 3.93 -52.80 47.44
N GLY A 26 4.98 -53.60 47.15
CA GLY A 26 6.40 -53.49 47.53
C GLY A 26 7.24 -54.77 47.28
N GLY A 27 8.41 -54.63 46.62
CA GLY A 27 9.46 -55.68 46.48
C GLY A 27 9.24 -56.76 45.38
N GLY A 28 10.26 -57.46 44.85
CA GLY A 28 11.71 -57.25 44.98
C GLY A 28 12.58 -58.40 44.40
N GLY A 29 13.74 -58.07 43.80
CA GLY A 29 14.81 -59.01 43.38
C GLY A 29 14.69 -59.65 41.97
N GLY A 30 15.78 -59.97 41.25
CA GLY A 30 17.19 -59.62 41.48
C GLY A 30 18.21 -60.36 40.58
N ALA A 31 19.41 -59.75 40.40
CA ALA A 31 20.63 -60.32 39.78
C ALA A 31 20.63 -60.51 38.22
N ARG A 32 21.76 -60.58 37.49
CA ARG A 32 23.20 -60.63 37.89
C ARG A 32 24.19 -60.20 36.77
N GLY A 33 25.13 -59.28 37.07
CA GLY A 33 26.42 -59.08 36.36
C GLY A 33 26.39 -58.54 34.92
N SER A 34 27.50 -58.11 34.30
CA SER A 34 28.86 -57.68 34.77
C SER A 34 29.66 -57.16 33.55
N GLY A 35 30.53 -56.15 33.60
CA GLY A 35 31.03 -55.29 34.70
C GLY A 35 31.40 -53.88 34.18
N GLU A 36 31.78 -52.90 35.03
CA GLU A 36 33.16 -52.62 35.48
C GLU A 36 34.17 -52.42 34.31
N ARG A 37 34.95 -51.33 34.17
CA ARG A 37 35.56 -50.32 35.09
C ARG A 37 36.17 -49.15 34.24
N LYS A 38 36.56 -47.94 34.70
CA LYS A 38 36.42 -47.15 35.96
C LYS A 38 36.93 -45.70 35.71
N ARG A 39 36.41 -44.72 36.48
CA ARG A 39 37.02 -43.40 36.83
C ARG A 39 37.30 -42.38 35.69
N GLY A 40 37.29 -41.06 35.94
CA GLY A 40 36.72 -40.37 37.11
C GLY A 40 37.30 -38.99 37.45
N CYS A 41 36.40 -37.98 37.47
CA CYS A 41 36.42 -36.76 38.30
C CYS A 41 37.40 -35.59 37.99
N SER A 42 36.89 -34.38 38.23
CA SER A 42 37.60 -33.17 38.68
C SER A 42 38.69 -32.53 37.80
N ALA A 43 38.28 -31.68 36.85
CA ALA A 43 39.05 -30.48 36.45
C ALA A 43 38.13 -29.40 35.82
N ALA A 44 37.31 -28.73 36.63
CA ALA A 44 36.74 -27.44 36.24
C ALA A 44 37.71 -26.30 36.61
N LYS A 45 37.74 -25.23 35.81
CA LYS A 45 38.68 -24.08 35.81
C LYS A 45 39.98 -24.34 35.01
N TRP A 46 40.51 -23.26 34.43
CA TRP A 46 41.79 -23.16 33.68
C TRP A 46 41.87 -23.62 32.20
N PHE A 47 40.87 -23.29 31.37
CA PHE A 47 41.09 -23.22 29.91
C PHE A 47 40.32 -22.09 29.17
N LEU A 48 40.15 -20.93 29.81
CA LEU A 48 39.38 -19.78 29.27
C LEU A 48 40.07 -18.40 29.50
N VAL A 49 41.40 -18.35 29.52
CA VAL A 49 42.16 -17.10 29.77
C VAL A 49 43.16 -16.75 28.64
N SER A 50 43.67 -17.75 27.92
CA SER A 50 44.89 -17.59 27.09
C SER A 50 44.73 -16.95 25.70
N VAL A 51 43.52 -16.57 25.29
CA VAL A 51 43.24 -16.00 23.94
C VAL A 51 42.70 -14.56 23.99
N GLY A 52 42.25 -14.08 25.16
CA GLY A 52 41.59 -12.77 25.31
C GLY A 52 42.52 -11.55 25.44
N VAL A 53 43.84 -11.71 25.32
CA VAL A 53 44.81 -10.69 25.80
C VAL A 53 45.45 -9.85 24.68
N VAL A 54 45.48 -10.33 23.43
CA VAL A 54 46.22 -9.64 22.35
C VAL A 54 45.49 -8.41 21.78
N PHE A 55 44.15 -8.35 21.84
CA PHE A 55 43.36 -7.31 21.18
C PHE A 55 42.96 -6.10 22.06
N VAL A 56 43.28 -6.09 23.36
CA VAL A 56 42.83 -5.04 24.29
C VAL A 56 43.90 -3.96 24.56
N VAL A 57 45.17 -4.23 24.25
CA VAL A 57 46.31 -3.41 24.70
C VAL A 57 46.54 -2.12 23.88
N VAL A 58 45.87 -1.95 22.73
CA VAL A 58 46.09 -0.79 21.82
C VAL A 58 45.25 0.45 22.18
N PHE A 59 44.24 0.34 23.05
CA PHE A 59 43.21 1.40 23.22
C PHE A 59 43.16 2.11 24.59
N LEU A 60 44.14 1.90 25.49
CA LEU A 60 44.10 2.41 26.87
C LEU A 60 45.36 3.16 27.35
N VAL A 61 45.99 3.98 26.49
CA VAL A 61 46.96 5.00 26.93
C VAL A 61 46.73 6.33 26.17
N ALA A 62 46.87 7.45 26.90
CA ALA A 62 47.11 8.84 26.42
C ALA A 62 46.01 9.94 26.49
N ILE A 63 45.05 9.87 27.42
CA ILE A 63 44.30 11.04 27.96
C ILE A 63 44.04 10.78 29.48
N PRO A 64 44.03 11.76 30.42
CA PRO A 64 44.30 13.22 30.34
C PRO A 64 45.33 13.78 31.37
N VAL A 65 46.10 14.81 31.00
CA VAL A 65 46.49 15.91 31.92
C VAL A 65 46.65 17.23 31.15
N ALA A 66 45.72 18.20 31.30
CA ALA A 66 45.94 19.62 30.94
C ALA A 66 44.83 20.61 31.42
N VAL A 67 44.00 20.29 32.42
CA VAL A 67 42.98 21.25 32.92
C VAL A 67 43.57 22.15 34.01
N THR A 68 44.38 23.14 33.62
CA THR A 68 44.61 24.40 34.38
C THR A 68 45.40 25.44 33.57
N ARG A 69 44.71 26.31 32.84
CA ARG A 69 45.01 27.76 32.77
C ARG A 69 43.81 28.48 32.16
N ALA A 70 43.24 29.42 32.91
CA ALA A 70 42.01 30.10 32.54
C ALA A 70 42.25 31.53 32.03
N ARG A 71 41.28 32.02 31.24
CA ARG A 71 41.07 33.42 30.78
C ARG A 71 41.91 33.92 29.59
N GLN A 72 41.26 34.82 28.82
CA GLN A 72 41.77 35.63 27.70
C GLN A 72 42.24 34.85 26.45
N SER A 73 41.40 34.57 25.45
CA SER A 73 40.98 35.57 24.45
C SER A 73 40.05 34.97 23.36
N GLY A 74 39.58 35.78 22.40
CA GLY A 74 39.27 35.38 21.01
C GLY A 74 38.27 34.24 20.75
N ARG A 75 36.97 34.55 20.66
CA ARG A 75 35.93 33.59 20.20
C ARG A 75 35.94 33.39 18.68
N SER A 76 36.91 32.64 18.16
CA SER A 76 36.93 32.25 16.74
C SER A 76 35.95 31.11 16.45
N LYS A 77 35.13 31.24 15.39
CA LYS A 77 34.37 30.12 14.81
C LYS A 77 35.24 29.43 13.77
N GLN A 78 35.83 28.28 14.09
CA GLN A 78 36.32 27.38 13.04
C GLN A 78 35.12 26.75 12.35
N ASN A 79 34.92 27.09 11.07
CA ASN A 79 34.07 26.29 10.19
C ASN A 79 34.78 24.96 9.93
N LEU A 80 34.23 23.84 10.39
CA LEU A 80 34.53 22.55 9.77
C LEU A 80 33.84 22.54 8.39
N GLN A 81 34.55 23.04 7.38
CA GLN A 81 34.25 22.68 6.01
C GLN A 81 34.61 21.20 5.84
N SER A 82 33.59 20.35 5.75
CA SER A 82 33.77 18.96 5.30
C SER A 82 34.50 18.96 3.96
N ALA A 83 35.50 18.08 3.81
CA ALA A 83 36.26 17.97 2.56
C ALA A 83 35.31 17.77 1.35
N PRO A 84 35.63 18.33 0.17
CA PRO A 84 34.76 18.24 -0.99
C PRO A 84 34.51 16.78 -1.37
N LEU A 85 33.24 16.37 -1.44
CA LEU A 85 32.87 15.00 -1.75
C LEU A 85 33.23 14.69 -3.21
N THR A 86 33.90 13.58 -3.49
CA THR A 86 34.25 13.23 -4.88
C THR A 86 33.06 12.66 -5.65
N VAL A 87 33.11 12.64 -6.99
CA VAL A 87 32.05 12.07 -7.84
C VAL A 87 31.79 10.60 -7.50
N GLY A 88 32.83 9.79 -7.28
CA GLY A 88 32.70 8.39 -6.88
C GLY A 88 32.06 8.23 -5.48
N ALA A 89 32.49 9.04 -4.51
CA ALA A 89 31.91 9.03 -3.16
C ALA A 89 30.44 9.51 -3.16
N ALA A 90 30.12 10.49 -4.02
CA ALA A 90 28.76 10.98 -4.20
C ALA A 90 27.82 9.92 -4.78
N ALA A 91 28.24 9.16 -5.80
CA ALA A 91 27.44 8.08 -6.36
C ALA A 91 27.19 6.96 -5.34
N ASN A 92 28.25 6.52 -4.64
CA ASN A 92 28.16 5.49 -3.59
C ASN A 92 27.19 5.91 -2.46
N GLN A 93 27.30 7.13 -1.95
CA GLN A 93 26.36 7.65 -0.95
C GLN A 93 24.92 7.80 -1.47
N THR A 94 24.73 8.12 -2.75
CA THR A 94 23.38 8.36 -3.32
C THR A 94 22.66 7.06 -3.67
N CYS A 95 23.39 5.99 -3.99
CA CYS A 95 22.84 4.63 -4.15
C CYS A 95 22.67 3.87 -2.83
N LYS A 96 23.02 4.45 -1.67
CA LYS A 96 23.08 3.71 -0.41
C LYS A 96 21.69 3.16 -0.03
N GLY A 97 21.57 1.84 -0.08
CA GLY A 97 20.36 1.11 0.31
C GLY A 97 19.30 1.01 -0.80
N SER A 98 19.64 1.22 -2.06
CA SER A 98 18.79 0.89 -3.21
C SER A 98 18.66 -0.64 -3.41
N ASP A 99 17.56 -1.11 -3.99
CA ASP A 99 17.28 -2.56 -4.20
C ASP A 99 18.41 -3.27 -4.98
N ASP A 100 18.97 -2.63 -6.01
CA ASP A 100 20.23 -3.08 -6.65
C ASP A 100 21.26 -1.94 -6.64
N PHE A 101 22.22 -2.05 -5.71
CA PHE A 101 23.31 -1.10 -5.53
C PHE A 101 24.29 -1.03 -6.73
N GLN A 102 24.53 -2.14 -7.41
CA GLN A 102 25.48 -2.19 -8.53
C GLN A 102 24.85 -1.64 -9.82
N LEU A 103 23.59 -2.01 -10.10
CA LEU A 103 22.82 -1.37 -11.17
C LEU A 103 22.69 0.13 -10.94
N CYS A 104 22.46 0.57 -9.69
CA CYS A 104 22.43 1.99 -9.34
C CYS A 104 23.79 2.67 -9.61
N LEU A 105 24.89 2.13 -9.08
CA LEU A 105 26.23 2.69 -9.30
C LEU A 105 26.60 2.78 -10.78
N ASN A 106 26.39 1.69 -11.53
CA ASN A 106 26.63 1.67 -12.96
C ASN A 106 25.80 2.75 -13.68
N THR A 107 24.52 2.87 -13.35
CA THR A 107 23.63 3.89 -13.94
C THR A 107 24.08 5.33 -13.61
N LEU A 108 24.57 5.59 -12.39
CA LEU A 108 25.06 6.93 -12.01
C LEU A 108 26.42 7.27 -12.61
N LEU A 109 27.31 6.29 -12.79
CA LEU A 109 28.70 6.50 -13.23
C LEU A 109 28.90 6.39 -14.74
N TYR A 110 28.01 5.69 -15.45
CA TYR A 110 28.07 5.56 -16.92
C TYR A 110 27.75 6.89 -17.64
N TYR A 111 28.28 7.05 -18.86
CA TYR A 111 27.97 8.16 -19.76
C TYR A 111 28.08 7.68 -21.22
N SER A 112 27.27 8.23 -22.12
CA SER A 112 27.15 7.80 -23.52
C SER A 112 28.33 8.17 -24.43
N ASP A 113 29.15 9.14 -24.03
CA ASP A 113 29.98 9.92 -24.97
C ASP A 113 31.48 9.57 -24.90
N GLY A 114 31.80 8.33 -24.50
CA GLY A 114 33.16 7.77 -24.51
C GLY A 114 34.17 8.30 -23.49
N ASN A 115 33.94 9.49 -22.91
CA ASN A 115 34.78 10.05 -21.85
C ASN A 115 34.36 9.55 -20.46
N SER A 116 35.33 9.13 -19.65
CA SER A 116 35.11 8.70 -18.27
C SER A 116 34.87 9.90 -17.34
N LEU A 117 33.91 9.76 -16.41
CA LEU A 117 33.82 10.67 -15.27
C LEU A 117 35.08 10.52 -14.41
N ASN A 118 35.79 11.62 -14.15
CA ASN A 118 36.87 11.63 -13.18
C ASN A 118 36.29 11.41 -11.77
N LEU A 119 36.32 10.16 -11.30
CA LEU A 119 35.74 9.73 -10.02
C LEU A 119 36.36 10.46 -8.81
N SER A 120 37.56 11.01 -8.97
CA SER A 120 38.31 11.78 -7.96
C SER A 120 38.05 13.29 -8.03
N ALA A 121 37.35 13.79 -9.06
CA ALA A 121 36.94 15.19 -9.11
C ALA A 121 35.91 15.50 -8.02
N THR A 122 35.84 16.76 -7.59
CA THR A 122 34.80 17.24 -6.66
C THR A 122 33.42 17.19 -7.32
N ALA A 123 32.45 16.59 -6.64
CA ALA A 123 31.05 16.60 -7.06
C ALA A 123 30.41 17.96 -6.75
N ASP A 124 29.97 18.66 -7.79
CA ASP A 124 29.26 19.93 -7.68
C ASP A 124 27.73 19.75 -7.66
N LEU A 125 26.99 20.83 -7.45
CA LEU A 125 25.52 20.81 -7.46
C LEU A 125 24.96 20.32 -8.80
N LYS A 126 25.59 20.63 -9.94
CA LYS A 126 25.15 20.19 -11.27
C LYS A 126 25.29 18.68 -11.44
N THR A 127 26.41 18.11 -11.00
CA THR A 127 26.64 16.67 -11.00
C THR A 127 25.58 15.96 -10.15
N LEU A 128 25.34 16.42 -8.92
CA LEU A 128 24.33 15.83 -8.03
C LEU A 128 22.90 15.96 -8.58
N ALA A 129 22.55 17.10 -9.19
CA ALA A 129 21.26 17.29 -9.86
C ALA A 129 21.09 16.41 -11.11
N SER A 130 22.17 15.96 -11.74
CA SER A 130 22.11 15.04 -12.89
C SER A 130 21.82 13.59 -12.50
N PHE A 131 22.07 13.19 -11.24
CA PHE A 131 21.92 11.80 -10.81
C PHE A 131 20.48 11.25 -10.95
N PRO A 132 19.42 11.97 -10.53
CA PRO A 132 18.05 11.56 -10.84
C PRO A 132 17.81 11.39 -12.35
N ILE A 133 18.23 12.38 -13.15
CA ILE A 133 18.04 12.41 -14.60
C ILE A 133 18.65 11.16 -15.24
N LYS A 134 19.87 10.76 -14.85
CA LYS A 134 20.52 9.52 -15.34
C LYS A 134 19.68 8.26 -15.08
N VAL A 135 19.21 8.06 -13.84
CA VAL A 135 18.45 6.83 -13.51
C VAL A 135 17.07 6.84 -14.18
N LEU A 136 16.47 8.01 -14.37
CA LEU A 136 15.22 8.18 -15.11
C LEU A 136 15.40 7.96 -16.61
N THR A 137 16.53 8.36 -17.20
CA THR A 137 16.89 8.05 -18.59
C THR A 137 17.09 6.54 -18.78
N ALA A 138 17.79 5.86 -17.87
CA ALA A 138 17.93 4.40 -17.89
C ALA A 138 16.59 3.68 -17.72
N SER A 139 15.75 4.13 -16.77
CA SER A 139 14.37 3.65 -16.58
C SER A 139 13.54 3.82 -17.84
N SER A 140 13.62 4.98 -18.49
CA SER A 140 12.93 5.31 -19.74
C SER A 140 13.42 4.44 -20.91
N SER A 141 14.71 4.09 -20.94
CA SER A 141 15.26 3.17 -21.94
C SER A 141 14.74 1.75 -21.73
N LYS A 142 14.83 1.21 -20.50
CA LYS A 142 14.35 -0.14 -20.18
C LYS A 142 12.81 -0.25 -20.32
N ALA A 143 12.06 0.81 -20.04
CA ALA A 143 10.61 0.86 -20.31
C ALA A 143 10.26 0.70 -21.80
N LYS A 144 11.07 1.27 -22.72
CA LYS A 144 10.89 1.10 -24.17
C LYS A 144 11.18 -0.34 -24.60
N GLU A 145 12.22 -0.94 -24.02
CA GLU A 145 12.65 -2.32 -24.26
C GLU A 145 11.56 -3.32 -23.85
N VAL A 146 11.08 -3.24 -22.59
CA VAL A 146 9.94 -4.06 -22.09
C VAL A 146 8.69 -3.90 -22.98
N ARG A 147 8.39 -2.68 -23.42
CA ARG A 147 7.23 -2.43 -24.30
C ARG A 147 7.40 -3.06 -25.68
N GLU A 148 8.63 -3.13 -26.21
CA GLU A 148 8.87 -3.80 -27.48
C GLU A 148 8.82 -5.33 -27.33
N ASP A 149 9.41 -5.88 -26.26
CA ASP A 149 9.25 -7.31 -25.89
C ASP A 149 7.76 -7.70 -25.81
N ILE A 150 6.92 -6.83 -25.24
CA ILE A 150 5.45 -6.98 -25.19
C ILE A 150 4.80 -6.93 -26.57
N ASN A 151 5.17 -5.98 -27.43
CA ASN A 151 4.63 -5.88 -28.78
C ASN A 151 4.93 -7.17 -29.58
N GLN A 152 6.16 -7.68 -29.47
CA GLN A 152 6.57 -8.94 -30.10
C GLN A 152 5.82 -10.15 -29.51
N LEU A 153 5.56 -10.18 -28.19
CA LEU A 153 4.75 -11.22 -27.57
C LEU A 153 3.27 -11.17 -28.02
N VAL A 154 2.65 -9.98 -28.08
CA VAL A 154 1.29 -9.80 -28.62
C VAL A 154 1.20 -10.25 -30.09
N MET A 155 2.24 -10.00 -30.89
CA MET A 155 2.25 -10.43 -32.29
C MET A 155 2.47 -11.94 -32.48
N SER A 156 3.21 -12.60 -31.57
CA SER A 156 3.56 -14.03 -31.68
C SER A 156 2.60 -14.97 -30.93
N ALA A 157 1.91 -14.50 -29.90
CA ALA A 157 1.04 -15.31 -29.02
C ALA A 157 -0.46 -14.99 -29.20
N ARG A 158 -0.89 -14.58 -30.39
CA ARG A 158 -2.29 -14.21 -30.68
C ARG A 158 -3.29 -15.33 -30.37
N GLY A 159 -4.43 -14.97 -29.79
CA GLY A 159 -5.49 -15.90 -29.39
C GLY A 159 -5.20 -16.68 -28.10
N THR A 160 -4.09 -16.42 -27.41
CA THR A 160 -3.71 -17.10 -26.16
C THR A 160 -3.94 -16.20 -24.93
N VAL A 161 -3.80 -16.78 -23.73
CA VAL A 161 -3.78 -16.02 -22.45
C VAL A 161 -2.64 -15.00 -22.38
N TRP A 162 -1.55 -15.20 -23.14
CA TRP A 162 -0.42 -14.27 -23.20
C TRP A 162 -0.75 -12.99 -23.95
N GLU A 163 -1.55 -13.04 -25.03
CA GLU A 163 -2.00 -11.83 -25.71
C GLU A 163 -2.81 -10.93 -24.75
N VAL A 164 -3.64 -11.52 -23.89
CA VAL A 164 -4.41 -10.78 -22.88
C VAL A 164 -3.50 -10.16 -21.83
N ALA A 165 -2.60 -10.95 -21.22
CA ALA A 165 -1.67 -10.46 -20.20
C ALA A 165 -0.68 -9.41 -20.73
N ALA A 166 -0.18 -9.59 -21.96
CA ALA A 166 0.74 -8.65 -22.61
C ALA A 166 0.02 -7.35 -22.99
N ASN A 167 -1.23 -7.39 -23.46
CA ASN A 167 -2.02 -6.18 -23.72
C ASN A 167 -2.36 -5.41 -22.43
N GLU A 168 -2.72 -6.09 -21.33
CA GLU A 168 -2.90 -5.45 -20.03
C GLU A 168 -1.59 -4.77 -19.55
N CYS A 169 -0.44 -5.43 -19.71
CA CYS A 169 0.84 -4.80 -19.39
C CYS A 169 1.20 -3.63 -20.33
N ASN A 170 0.90 -3.72 -21.64
CA ASN A 170 1.15 -2.62 -22.59
C ASN A 170 0.35 -1.36 -22.19
N ALA A 171 -0.92 -1.55 -21.82
CA ALA A 171 -1.77 -0.49 -21.27
C ALA A 171 -1.20 0.09 -19.96
N SER A 172 -0.61 -0.74 -19.08
CA SER A 172 0.10 -0.26 -17.89
C SER A 172 1.36 0.56 -18.23
N LEU A 173 2.12 0.21 -19.27
CA LEU A 173 3.40 0.85 -19.61
C LEU A 173 3.30 2.06 -20.57
N TYR A 174 2.22 2.20 -21.33
CA TYR A 174 2.10 3.26 -22.34
C TYR A 174 2.24 4.68 -21.77
N ASP A 175 1.53 4.97 -20.67
CA ASP A 175 1.52 6.29 -20.01
C ASP A 175 2.77 6.55 -19.14
N SER A 176 3.46 5.47 -18.79
CA SER A 176 4.65 5.47 -17.93
C SER A 176 5.84 6.14 -18.58
N LEU A 177 5.96 6.04 -19.90
CA LEU A 177 7.07 6.61 -20.66
C LEU A 177 7.00 8.16 -20.71
N PRO A 178 5.85 8.80 -21.01
CA PRO A 178 5.65 10.24 -20.79
C PRO A 178 5.94 10.68 -19.36
N LEU A 179 5.44 9.96 -18.34
CA LEU A 179 5.69 10.27 -16.93
C LEU A 179 7.19 10.26 -16.58
N LEU A 180 7.94 9.23 -16.99
CA LEU A 180 9.39 9.18 -16.77
C LEU A 180 10.13 10.35 -17.42
N LEU A 181 9.69 10.82 -18.59
CA LEU A 181 10.27 11.99 -19.27
C LEU A 181 9.92 13.31 -18.58
N GLN A 182 8.70 13.47 -18.05
CA GLN A 182 8.35 14.64 -17.22
C GLN A 182 9.21 14.67 -15.94
N VAL A 183 9.33 13.52 -15.27
CA VAL A 183 10.10 13.40 -14.03
C VAL A 183 11.60 13.60 -14.25
N ALA A 184 12.14 13.24 -15.43
CA ALA A 184 13.53 13.55 -15.80
C ALA A 184 13.81 15.06 -15.97
N ASN A 185 12.77 15.86 -16.21
CA ASN A 185 12.87 17.32 -16.35
C ASN A 185 12.56 18.09 -15.05
N ALA A 186 12.32 17.38 -13.93
CA ALA A 186 12.10 18.01 -12.62
C ALA A 186 13.39 18.70 -12.11
N THR A 187 13.28 20.00 -11.81
CA THR A 187 14.39 20.87 -11.37
C THR A 187 14.14 21.56 -10.03
N LYS A 188 12.88 21.63 -9.56
CA LYS A 188 12.50 22.30 -8.30
C LYS A 188 12.16 21.31 -7.20
N LYS A 189 12.27 21.75 -5.94
CA LYS A 189 11.97 20.92 -4.76
C LYS A 189 10.53 20.39 -4.75
N GLU A 190 9.54 21.19 -5.17
CA GLU A 190 8.15 20.72 -5.21
C GLU A 190 7.89 19.64 -6.26
N GLU A 191 8.68 19.62 -7.35
CA GLU A 191 8.56 18.67 -8.46
C GLU A 191 9.10 17.29 -8.06
N TYR A 192 10.13 17.22 -7.20
CA TYR A 192 10.64 15.94 -6.66
C TYR A 192 9.60 15.18 -5.80
N ASP A 193 8.68 15.86 -5.11
CA ASP A 193 7.59 15.17 -4.40
C ASP A 193 6.61 14.51 -5.39
N ILE A 194 6.32 15.18 -6.52
CA ILE A 194 5.43 14.70 -7.58
C ILE A 194 6.10 13.55 -8.33
N ALA A 195 7.40 13.66 -8.60
CA ALA A 195 8.24 12.60 -9.15
C ALA A 195 8.21 11.31 -8.32
N ARG A 196 8.37 11.42 -6.99
CA ARG A 196 8.35 10.26 -6.09
C ARG A 196 6.98 9.57 -6.06
N ALA A 197 5.89 10.35 -6.09
CA ALA A 197 4.53 9.81 -6.20
C ALA A 197 4.28 9.12 -7.56
N GLY A 198 4.70 9.75 -8.66
CA GLY A 198 4.60 9.16 -10.00
C GLY A 198 5.37 7.86 -10.13
N LEU A 199 6.61 7.80 -9.65
CA LEU A 199 7.42 6.57 -9.63
C LEU A 199 6.81 5.46 -8.77
N SER A 200 6.17 5.81 -7.65
CA SER A 200 5.50 4.83 -6.78
C SER A 200 4.24 4.26 -7.46
N ALA A 201 3.44 5.10 -8.14
CA ALA A 201 2.30 4.65 -8.95
C ALA A 201 2.74 3.78 -10.14
N LEU A 202 3.84 4.15 -10.81
CA LEU A 202 4.46 3.39 -11.89
C LEU A 202 5.01 2.04 -11.41
N ARG A 203 5.73 1.99 -10.28
CA ARG A 203 6.23 0.73 -9.70
C ARG A 203 5.07 -0.21 -9.33
N THR A 204 3.95 0.34 -8.85
CA THR A 204 2.70 -0.43 -8.65
C THR A 204 2.21 -1.04 -9.96
N GLN A 205 1.98 -0.21 -10.99
CA GLN A 205 1.48 -0.66 -12.32
C GLN A 205 2.44 -1.62 -13.05
N THR A 206 3.74 -1.57 -12.71
CA THR A 206 4.76 -2.50 -13.18
C THR A 206 4.71 -3.84 -12.44
N ALA A 207 4.39 -3.83 -11.14
CA ALA A 207 4.12 -5.04 -10.38
C ALA A 207 2.80 -5.69 -10.84
N ASP A 208 1.75 -4.91 -11.12
CA ASP A 208 0.49 -5.40 -11.70
C ASP A 208 0.72 -6.08 -13.06
N CYS A 209 1.57 -5.48 -13.92
CA CYS A 209 2.04 -6.10 -15.17
C CYS A 209 2.77 -7.43 -14.91
N ALA A 210 3.73 -7.45 -13.99
CA ALA A 210 4.49 -8.66 -13.67
C ALA A 210 3.57 -9.77 -13.14
N GLU A 211 2.62 -9.45 -12.26
CA GLU A 211 1.61 -10.40 -11.79
C GLU A 211 0.65 -10.86 -12.89
N ALA A 212 0.29 -10.00 -13.84
CA ALA A 212 -0.50 -10.37 -15.01
C ALA A 212 0.23 -11.39 -15.91
N LEU A 213 1.54 -11.23 -16.12
CA LEU A 213 2.39 -12.17 -16.85
C LEU A 213 2.66 -13.46 -16.05
N PHE A 214 2.88 -13.37 -14.73
CA PHE A 214 3.01 -14.54 -13.85
C PHE A 214 1.72 -15.37 -13.78
N ALA A 215 0.54 -14.76 -13.85
CA ALA A 215 -0.73 -15.48 -13.89
C ALA A 215 -0.91 -16.29 -15.19
N ALA A 216 -0.34 -15.81 -16.32
CA ALA A 216 -0.39 -16.51 -17.59
C ALA A 216 0.51 -17.77 -17.64
N LEU A 217 1.47 -17.93 -16.71
CA LEU A 217 2.30 -19.14 -16.59
C LEU A 217 1.55 -20.38 -16.06
N ASN A 218 0.32 -20.24 -15.58
CA ASN A 218 -0.51 -21.32 -15.03
C ASN A 218 0.27 -22.31 -14.13
N LEU A 219 1.01 -21.76 -13.16
CA LEU A 219 1.89 -22.54 -12.28
C LEU A 219 1.09 -23.46 -11.34
N SER A 220 1.35 -24.76 -11.43
CA SER A 220 0.95 -25.70 -10.39
C SER A 220 1.95 -25.65 -9.23
N VAL A 221 1.42 -25.71 -8.00
CA VAL A 221 2.23 -25.75 -6.78
C VAL A 221 1.77 -26.93 -5.94
N GLU A 222 2.42 -28.08 -6.14
CA GLU A 222 2.24 -29.21 -5.23
C GLU A 222 2.94 -28.89 -3.90
N VAL A 223 2.14 -28.48 -2.90
CA VAL A 223 2.60 -28.30 -1.53
C VAL A 223 2.82 -29.69 -0.91
N SER A 224 3.99 -30.27 -1.19
CA SER A 224 4.49 -31.45 -0.49
C SER A 224 4.63 -31.17 1.01
N SER A 225 4.50 -32.20 1.86
CA SER A 225 4.25 -32.06 3.30
C SER A 225 5.48 -31.71 4.16
N SER A 226 6.47 -31.03 3.58
CA SER A 226 7.67 -30.52 4.28
C SER A 226 7.98 -29.09 3.83
N ALA A 227 8.30 -28.21 4.78
CA ALA A 227 8.54 -26.78 4.53
C ALA A 227 9.73 -26.49 3.59
N ASP A 228 10.64 -27.45 3.46
CA ASP A 228 11.91 -27.33 2.74
C ASP A 228 11.86 -27.84 1.28
N SER A 229 10.73 -28.41 0.83
CA SER A 229 10.59 -29.04 -0.50
C SER A 229 9.63 -28.29 -1.42
N PHE A 230 10.07 -27.10 -1.86
CA PHE A 230 9.33 -26.27 -2.82
C PHE A 230 9.49 -26.79 -4.27
N ASN A 231 8.58 -27.68 -4.69
CA ASN A 231 8.57 -28.23 -6.04
C ASN A 231 7.51 -27.52 -6.89
N ALA A 232 7.89 -26.44 -7.57
CA ALA A 232 7.01 -25.70 -8.47
C ALA A 232 7.16 -26.22 -9.92
N THR A 233 6.07 -26.76 -10.47
CA THR A 233 6.02 -27.31 -11.82
C THR A 233 5.26 -26.38 -12.77
N PHE A 234 5.76 -26.26 -14.00
CA PHE A 234 5.11 -25.48 -15.05
C PHE A 234 4.17 -26.39 -15.84
N ASP A 235 2.87 -26.39 -15.50
CA ASP A 235 1.86 -27.21 -16.19
C ASP A 235 1.74 -26.85 -17.67
N SER A 236 1.93 -25.58 -18.01
CA SER A 236 2.06 -25.13 -19.41
C SER A 236 3.53 -24.98 -19.79
N VAL A 237 4.14 -26.07 -20.29
CA VAL A 237 5.40 -26.01 -21.06
C VAL A 237 5.11 -25.44 -22.45
N GLU A 238 4.65 -24.20 -22.50
CA GLU A 238 4.39 -23.51 -23.75
C GLU A 238 5.72 -23.00 -24.34
N TRP A 239 6.00 -23.41 -25.57
CA TRP A 239 7.28 -23.17 -26.25
C TRP A 239 7.62 -21.68 -26.41
N LEU A 240 6.65 -20.78 -26.25
CA LEU A 240 6.82 -19.32 -26.26
C LEU A 240 7.53 -18.76 -25.02
N PHE A 241 7.43 -19.43 -23.86
CA PHE A 241 8.06 -18.96 -22.62
C PHE A 241 9.42 -19.61 -22.34
N ASN A 242 9.58 -20.88 -22.74
CA ASN A 242 10.89 -21.56 -22.73
C ASN A 242 11.72 -21.18 -23.98
N GLY A 243 11.06 -20.78 -25.07
CA GLY A 243 11.64 -19.94 -26.11
C GLY A 243 11.96 -18.55 -25.57
N THR A 244 12.94 -17.88 -26.17
CA THR A 244 13.60 -16.71 -25.56
C THR A 244 12.69 -15.51 -25.28
N ALA A 245 11.54 -15.38 -25.96
CA ALA A 245 10.66 -14.22 -25.83
C ALA A 245 10.11 -14.02 -24.40
N GLY A 246 9.48 -15.04 -23.81
CA GLY A 246 8.88 -14.92 -22.47
C GLY A 246 9.93 -14.70 -21.37
N ALA A 247 11.03 -15.45 -21.42
CA ALA A 247 12.15 -15.29 -20.50
C ALA A 247 12.85 -13.92 -20.61
N THR A 248 13.02 -13.39 -21.83
CA THR A 248 13.54 -12.02 -22.05
C THR A 248 12.58 -10.99 -21.48
N LEU A 249 11.28 -11.03 -21.81
CA LEU A 249 10.30 -10.09 -21.28
C LEU A 249 10.27 -10.08 -19.74
N TYR A 250 10.34 -11.25 -19.11
CA TYR A 250 10.43 -11.36 -17.66
C TYR A 250 11.67 -10.64 -17.11
N ASN A 251 12.86 -10.95 -17.64
CA ASN A 251 14.11 -10.33 -17.23
C ASN A 251 14.12 -8.81 -17.48
N SER A 252 13.59 -8.34 -18.61
CA SER A 252 13.40 -6.92 -18.93
C SER A 252 12.50 -6.24 -17.90
N THR A 253 11.37 -6.86 -17.55
CA THR A 253 10.37 -6.33 -16.60
C THR A 253 10.92 -6.25 -15.17
N VAL A 254 11.64 -7.27 -14.72
CA VAL A 254 12.33 -7.28 -13.42
C VAL A 254 13.43 -6.21 -13.39
N THR A 255 14.22 -6.08 -14.46
CA THR A 255 15.25 -5.03 -14.58
C THR A 255 14.62 -3.63 -14.56
N PHE A 256 13.45 -3.46 -15.16
CA PHE A 256 12.70 -2.20 -15.09
C PHE A 256 12.23 -1.89 -13.66
N ALA A 257 11.71 -2.87 -12.93
CA ALA A 257 11.29 -2.69 -11.54
C ALA A 257 12.46 -2.30 -10.60
N PHE A 258 13.66 -2.85 -10.83
CA PHE A 258 14.89 -2.42 -10.14
C PHE A 258 15.30 -0.99 -10.53
N HIS A 259 15.27 -0.62 -11.81
CA HIS A 259 15.53 0.76 -12.24
C HIS A 259 14.56 1.77 -11.59
N LEU A 260 13.27 1.44 -11.49
CA LEU A 260 12.27 2.27 -10.80
C LEU A 260 12.57 2.43 -9.31
N SER A 261 12.98 1.36 -8.61
CA SER A 261 13.38 1.45 -7.20
C SER A 261 14.63 2.30 -7.01
N ASN A 262 15.63 2.07 -7.86
CA ASN A 262 16.88 2.84 -7.83
C ASN A 262 16.62 4.33 -8.14
N ALA A 263 15.68 4.66 -9.04
CA ALA A 263 15.27 6.04 -9.29
C ALA A 263 14.60 6.67 -8.06
N LEU A 264 13.68 5.94 -7.41
CA LEU A 264 12.95 6.35 -6.22
C LEU A 264 13.89 6.62 -5.03
N ASN A 265 14.86 5.71 -4.81
CA ASN A 265 15.91 5.83 -3.80
C ASN A 265 16.84 7.04 -4.09
N VAL A 266 17.36 7.16 -5.32
CA VAL A 266 18.25 8.25 -5.73
C VAL A 266 17.58 9.63 -5.62
N ILE A 267 16.30 9.75 -6.01
CA ILE A 267 15.53 10.99 -5.85
C ILE A 267 15.39 11.36 -4.37
N THR A 268 15.07 10.39 -3.51
CA THR A 268 14.92 10.61 -2.07
C THR A 268 16.25 11.05 -1.44
N ASN A 269 17.34 10.35 -1.73
CA ASN A 269 18.68 10.69 -1.25
C ASN A 269 19.18 12.06 -1.75
N VAL A 270 18.91 12.45 -3.00
CA VAL A 270 19.27 13.79 -3.52
C VAL A 270 18.44 14.89 -2.88
N ARG A 271 17.11 14.69 -2.77
CA ARG A 271 16.17 15.62 -2.11
C ARG A 271 16.57 15.93 -0.68
N ASP A 272 16.98 14.93 0.09
CA ASP A 272 17.30 15.09 1.51
C ASP A 272 18.70 15.69 1.73
N ARG A 273 19.65 15.48 0.81
CA ARG A 273 20.94 16.20 0.78
C ARG A 273 20.78 17.69 0.45
N ILE A 274 19.82 18.05 -0.41
CA ILE A 274 19.42 19.44 -0.65
C ILE A 274 18.72 20.01 0.61
N ALA A 275 17.82 19.26 1.24
CA ALA A 275 17.05 19.73 2.39
C ALA A 275 17.89 19.95 3.67
N SER A 276 18.90 19.10 3.90
CA SER A 276 19.83 19.16 5.04
C SER A 276 20.88 20.26 4.92
N GLY A 277 21.02 20.91 3.77
CA GLY A 277 22.00 21.99 3.55
C GLY A 277 23.43 21.49 3.36
N GLN A 278 23.64 20.20 3.04
CA GLN A 278 24.94 19.67 2.63
C GLN A 278 25.42 20.23 1.27
N VAL A 279 24.53 20.91 0.53
CA VAL A 279 24.87 21.74 -0.63
C VAL A 279 24.17 23.10 -0.49
N VAL A 280 24.87 24.18 -0.84
CA VAL A 280 24.34 25.54 -0.72
C VAL A 280 23.44 25.88 -1.91
N VAL A 281 22.17 26.19 -1.64
CA VAL A 281 21.21 26.71 -2.61
C VAL A 281 20.69 28.06 -2.11
N ALA A 282 20.78 29.10 -2.93
CA ALA A 282 20.25 30.43 -2.61
C ALA A 282 18.72 30.44 -2.78
N GLY A 283 17.97 30.18 -1.70
CA GLY A 283 16.51 30.16 -1.71
C GLY A 283 15.92 30.54 -0.35
N SER A 284 14.97 31.47 -0.33
CA SER A 284 14.42 32.02 0.92
C SER A 284 13.45 31.07 1.63
N ARG A 285 13.66 30.83 2.93
CA ARG A 285 12.69 30.12 3.79
C ARG A 285 11.64 31.10 4.28
N ARG A 286 10.34 30.84 4.02
CA ARG A 286 9.24 31.44 4.80
C ARG A 286 8.82 30.49 5.93
N ARG A 287 8.52 31.08 7.09
CA ARG A 287 7.88 30.43 8.25
C ARG A 287 6.38 30.68 8.16
N LEU A 288 5.56 29.73 8.59
CA LEU A 288 4.16 29.95 8.94
C LEU A 288 3.79 29.12 10.19
N MET A 289 2.77 29.55 10.92
CA MET A 289 2.48 29.09 12.29
C MET A 289 1.00 29.31 12.65
N ARG A 290 0.52 28.52 13.62
CA ARG A 290 -0.75 28.63 14.38
C ARG A 290 -2.01 27.96 13.78
N ARG A 291 -3.10 27.97 14.56
CA ARG A 291 -4.11 26.89 14.73
C ARG A 291 -5.57 27.41 14.78
N ARG A 292 -6.51 26.54 14.38
CA ARG A 292 -7.89 26.33 14.88
C ARG A 292 -8.89 27.51 14.93
N LEU A 293 -10.05 27.30 14.31
CA LEU A 293 -11.28 26.92 15.04
C LEU A 293 -12.26 26.13 14.13
N LEU A 294 -13.43 25.74 14.64
CA LEU A 294 -14.32 24.72 14.05
C LEU A 294 -15.54 25.33 13.31
N ALA A 295 -15.84 24.80 12.12
CA ALA A 295 -17.18 24.72 11.53
C ALA A 295 -17.23 23.58 10.51
N GLN A 296 -18.43 23.14 10.11
CA GLN A 296 -18.59 22.16 9.02
C GLN A 296 -18.38 22.86 7.68
N ALA A 297 -17.29 22.54 6.98
CA ALA A 297 -17.11 22.92 5.58
C ALA A 297 -17.79 21.86 4.68
N ASP A 298 -18.72 22.31 3.86
CA ASP A 298 -19.36 21.52 2.82
C ASP A 298 -18.69 21.77 1.47
N VAL A 299 -18.42 20.69 0.73
CA VAL A 299 -18.09 20.78 -0.70
C VAL A 299 -19.34 21.24 -1.44
N ASP A 300 -19.19 22.16 -2.40
CA ASP A 300 -20.32 22.72 -3.13
C ASP A 300 -21.06 21.65 -3.96
N ARG A 301 -22.37 21.60 -3.75
CA ARG A 301 -23.35 20.69 -4.41
C ARG A 301 -24.30 21.44 -5.34
N SER A 302 -24.21 22.77 -5.37
CA SER A 302 -25.03 23.66 -6.19
C SER A 302 -24.44 23.93 -7.58
N VAL A 303 -23.21 23.46 -7.84
CA VAL A 303 -22.52 23.56 -9.13
C VAL A 303 -23.41 23.12 -10.30
N THR A 304 -23.52 23.97 -11.32
CA THR A 304 -24.24 23.69 -12.56
C THR A 304 -23.64 22.47 -13.27
N PRO A 305 -24.43 21.42 -13.57
CA PRO A 305 -23.93 20.26 -14.29
C PRO A 305 -23.86 20.51 -15.81
N ASP A 306 -22.82 19.99 -16.44
CA ASP A 306 -22.74 19.85 -17.91
C ASP A 306 -23.69 18.76 -18.42
N PHE A 307 -23.80 17.67 -17.65
CA PHE A 307 -24.67 16.54 -17.97
C PHE A 307 -25.46 16.07 -16.75
N THR A 308 -26.73 15.75 -16.97
CA THR A 308 -27.60 15.12 -15.97
C THR A 308 -27.90 13.67 -16.36
N VAL A 309 -27.95 12.77 -15.37
CA VAL A 309 -28.31 11.36 -15.57
C VAL A 309 -29.49 10.99 -14.69
N ASP A 310 -30.52 10.43 -15.30
CA ASP A 310 -31.77 10.07 -14.64
C ASP A 310 -32.26 8.72 -15.21
N PRO A 311 -32.34 7.64 -14.41
CA PRO A 311 -32.71 6.32 -14.92
C PRO A 311 -34.18 6.27 -15.38
N SER A 312 -35.05 7.18 -14.90
CA SER A 312 -36.41 7.33 -15.43
C SER A 312 -36.41 7.96 -16.83
N GLY A 313 -35.46 8.88 -17.09
CA GLY A 313 -35.29 9.59 -18.36
C GLY A 313 -35.47 11.10 -18.29
N GLY A 314 -35.72 11.69 -17.11
CA GLY A 314 -35.81 13.14 -16.92
C GLY A 314 -34.46 13.88 -16.89
N GLY A 315 -33.49 13.47 -17.70
CA GLY A 315 -32.13 14.02 -17.77
C GLY A 315 -31.49 13.73 -19.13
N ASN A 316 -30.25 14.21 -19.36
CA ASN A 316 -29.56 14.06 -20.65
C ASN A 316 -29.30 12.58 -21.01
N PHE A 317 -29.07 11.72 -20.01
CA PHE A 317 -28.81 10.30 -20.19
C PHE A 317 -29.57 9.44 -19.18
N LYS A 318 -29.79 8.16 -19.51
CA LYS A 318 -30.33 7.16 -18.56
C LYS A 318 -29.23 6.37 -17.83
N LYS A 319 -28.03 6.28 -18.43
CA LYS A 319 -26.87 5.56 -17.89
C LYS A 319 -25.72 6.50 -17.59
N ILE A 320 -24.98 6.20 -16.52
CA ILE A 320 -23.82 7.00 -16.09
C ILE A 320 -22.69 6.88 -17.11
N GLN A 321 -22.42 5.70 -17.65
CA GLN A 321 -21.38 5.53 -18.67
C GLN A 321 -21.66 6.34 -19.95
N GLN A 322 -22.92 6.58 -20.30
CA GLN A 322 -23.26 7.43 -21.46
C GLN A 322 -22.83 8.89 -21.22
N ALA A 323 -23.04 9.41 -20.01
CA ALA A 323 -22.60 10.75 -19.62
C ALA A 323 -21.08 10.85 -19.53
N VAL A 324 -20.40 9.81 -19.03
CA VAL A 324 -18.93 9.72 -19.01
C VAL A 324 -18.38 9.74 -20.45
N ASN A 325 -18.96 8.96 -21.37
CA ASN A 325 -18.55 8.95 -22.77
C ASN A 325 -18.76 10.32 -23.45
N ALA A 326 -19.88 11.00 -23.19
CA ALA A 326 -20.11 12.36 -23.70
C ALA A 326 -19.15 13.40 -23.10
N ALA A 327 -18.77 13.23 -21.83
CA ALA A 327 -17.77 14.06 -21.16
C ALA A 327 -16.35 13.86 -21.73
N VAL A 328 -15.99 12.65 -22.19
CA VAL A 328 -14.74 12.43 -22.95
C VAL A 328 -14.75 13.25 -24.25
N THR A 329 -15.88 13.32 -24.97
CA THR A 329 -16.00 14.17 -26.17
C THR A 329 -15.90 15.66 -25.82
N MET A 330 -16.63 16.13 -24.82
CA MET A 330 -16.63 17.53 -24.36
C MET A 330 -15.25 18.01 -23.86
N ARG A 331 -14.38 17.11 -23.39
CA ARG A 331 -13.04 17.45 -22.90
C ARG A 331 -12.14 18.11 -23.96
N ALA A 332 -12.42 17.92 -25.26
CA ALA A 332 -11.73 18.66 -26.33
C ALA A 332 -12.14 20.15 -26.40
N GLU A 333 -13.39 20.47 -26.06
CA GLU A 333 -13.96 21.83 -26.05
C GLU A 333 -13.63 22.56 -24.73
N LYS A 334 -13.51 21.79 -23.64
CA LYS A 334 -13.15 22.24 -22.29
C LYS A 334 -11.79 21.68 -21.87
N PRO A 335 -10.65 22.20 -22.36
CA PRO A 335 -9.33 21.67 -22.00
C PRO A 335 -8.88 22.01 -20.57
N ASP A 336 -9.46 23.04 -19.92
CA ASP A 336 -9.03 23.48 -18.58
C ASP A 336 -10.13 23.44 -17.51
N ASP A 337 -11.41 23.33 -17.91
CA ASP A 337 -12.53 23.39 -16.96
C ASP A 337 -12.79 22.07 -16.24
N ARG A 338 -13.41 22.16 -15.06
CA ARG A 338 -14.04 21.01 -14.40
C ARG A 338 -15.32 20.64 -15.14
N ILE A 339 -15.46 19.37 -15.54
CA ILE A 339 -16.70 18.83 -16.11
C ILE A 339 -17.52 18.20 -14.97
N VAL A 340 -18.83 18.47 -14.93
CA VAL A 340 -19.72 18.07 -13.83
C VAL A 340 -20.88 17.22 -14.35
N ILE A 341 -20.94 15.96 -13.88
CA ILE A 341 -22.06 15.05 -14.13
C ILE A 341 -22.90 14.95 -12.86
N LYS A 342 -24.18 15.34 -12.91
CA LYS A 342 -25.13 15.17 -11.82
C LYS A 342 -26.01 13.95 -12.05
N ILE A 343 -25.94 12.98 -11.15
CA ILE A 343 -26.69 11.73 -11.21
C ILE A 343 -27.82 11.77 -10.17
N LYS A 344 -29.07 11.55 -10.59
CA LYS A 344 -30.23 11.67 -9.70
C LYS A 344 -30.32 10.49 -8.70
N ALA A 345 -31.31 10.53 -7.81
CA ALA A 345 -31.68 9.36 -7.03
C ALA A 345 -32.15 8.21 -7.95
N GLY A 346 -31.73 6.99 -7.63
CA GLY A 346 -32.01 5.79 -8.43
C GLY A 346 -30.96 4.70 -8.27
N LEU A 347 -31.28 3.52 -8.80
CA LEU A 347 -30.38 2.38 -8.93
C LEU A 347 -29.87 2.29 -10.37
N TYR A 348 -28.56 2.41 -10.54
CA TYR A 348 -27.87 2.30 -11.82
C TYR A 348 -27.14 0.95 -11.87
N ARG A 349 -27.79 -0.08 -12.45
CA ARG A 349 -27.17 -1.39 -12.63
C ARG A 349 -26.29 -1.43 -13.88
N GLU A 350 -25.10 -0.87 -13.76
CA GLU A 350 -24.08 -0.77 -14.80
C GLU A 350 -22.67 -0.75 -14.19
N LYS A 351 -21.66 -1.18 -14.96
CA LYS A 351 -20.27 -0.86 -14.67
C LYS A 351 -19.96 0.54 -15.19
N VAL A 352 -19.20 1.32 -14.44
CA VAL A 352 -18.74 2.66 -14.84
C VAL A 352 -17.23 2.70 -14.84
N PHE A 353 -16.64 3.09 -15.98
CA PHE A 353 -15.22 3.35 -16.16
C PHE A 353 -15.02 4.82 -16.55
N VAL A 354 -14.31 5.55 -15.69
CA VAL A 354 -13.91 6.95 -15.91
C VAL A 354 -12.45 6.97 -16.37
N PRO A 355 -12.18 7.18 -17.68
CA PRO A 355 -10.86 6.99 -18.27
C PRO A 355 -9.92 8.17 -17.97
N LYS A 356 -8.61 7.93 -18.07
CA LYS A 356 -7.53 8.89 -17.75
C LYS A 356 -7.62 10.23 -18.51
N GLU A 357 -8.12 10.19 -19.75
CA GLU A 357 -8.32 11.35 -20.63
C GLU A 357 -9.32 12.34 -20.05
N LEU A 358 -10.27 11.87 -19.22
CA LEU A 358 -11.32 12.68 -18.63
C LEU A 358 -10.91 13.26 -17.26
N TYR A 359 -9.77 13.96 -17.25
CA TYR A 359 -9.31 14.68 -16.05
C TYR A 359 -10.32 15.75 -15.58
N MET A 360 -10.18 16.18 -14.33
CA MET A 360 -11.03 17.15 -13.63
C MET A 360 -12.54 16.89 -13.78
N LEU A 361 -12.95 15.63 -13.73
CA LEU A 361 -14.35 15.24 -13.65
C LEU A 361 -14.87 15.30 -12.22
N THR A 362 -16.09 15.79 -12.05
CA THR A 362 -16.87 15.62 -10.81
C THR A 362 -18.15 14.85 -11.10
N ILE A 363 -18.48 13.88 -10.24
CA ILE A 363 -19.77 13.18 -10.25
C ILE A 363 -20.49 13.45 -8.92
N ILE A 364 -21.72 13.99 -9.00
CA ILE A 364 -22.52 14.40 -7.83
C ILE A 364 -23.84 13.63 -7.80
N GLY A 365 -24.08 12.87 -6.73
CA GLY A 365 -25.34 12.17 -6.47
C GLY A 365 -26.37 13.02 -5.70
N GLU A 366 -27.53 12.43 -5.40
CA GLU A 366 -28.55 13.04 -4.53
C GLU A 366 -28.58 12.44 -3.11
N GLY A 367 -27.46 11.87 -2.67
CA GLY A 367 -27.28 11.24 -1.37
C GLY A 367 -26.88 9.76 -1.51
N PRO A 368 -25.91 9.26 -0.74
CA PRO A 368 -25.38 7.90 -0.90
C PRO A 368 -26.33 6.80 -0.41
N THR A 369 -27.50 7.16 0.12
CA THR A 369 -28.63 6.25 0.40
C THR A 369 -29.70 6.28 -0.69
N ARG A 370 -29.62 7.21 -1.64
CA ARG A 370 -30.63 7.46 -2.70
C ARG A 370 -30.10 7.22 -4.11
N THR A 371 -28.82 7.48 -4.34
CA THR A 371 -28.11 7.24 -5.61
C THR A 371 -27.14 6.08 -5.42
N LYS A 372 -27.34 4.97 -6.15
CA LYS A 372 -26.50 3.76 -6.07
C LYS A 372 -26.09 3.26 -7.46
N ILE A 373 -24.80 3.06 -7.67
CA ILE A 373 -24.20 2.34 -8.79
C ILE A 373 -23.95 0.89 -8.34
N GLN A 374 -24.36 -0.10 -9.12
CA GLN A 374 -24.35 -1.50 -8.71
C GLN A 374 -23.95 -2.46 -9.84
N TRP A 375 -23.02 -3.37 -9.57
CA TRP A 375 -22.71 -4.52 -10.44
C TRP A 375 -22.29 -5.73 -9.59
N GLY A 376 -22.08 -6.91 -10.20
CA GLY A 376 -21.90 -8.18 -9.48
C GLY A 376 -20.84 -9.10 -10.08
N ASP A 377 -19.73 -8.54 -10.58
CA ASP A 377 -18.59 -9.32 -11.07
C ASP A 377 -17.71 -9.83 -9.90
N TYR A 378 -17.11 -11.01 -10.06
CA TYR A 378 -16.26 -11.63 -9.03
C TYR A 378 -15.15 -12.53 -9.59
N THR A 379 -14.10 -12.74 -8.80
CA THR A 379 -13.16 -13.86 -8.96
C THR A 379 -13.69 -15.09 -8.22
N ASN A 380 -13.30 -16.30 -8.66
CA ASN A 380 -13.63 -17.55 -7.96
C ASN A 380 -12.36 -18.34 -7.57
N PRO A 381 -12.43 -19.28 -6.60
CA PRO A 381 -11.24 -19.99 -6.10
C PRO A 381 -10.48 -20.82 -7.14
N ASN A 382 -11.12 -21.15 -8.26
CA ASN A 382 -10.55 -21.94 -9.36
C ASN A 382 -10.13 -21.03 -10.53
N TYR A 383 -10.22 -19.70 -10.37
CA TYR A 383 -9.95 -18.66 -11.36
C TYR A 383 -10.76 -18.74 -12.67
N THR A 384 -11.81 -19.58 -12.73
CA THR A 384 -12.54 -19.88 -13.97
C THR A 384 -13.55 -18.81 -14.42
N THR A 385 -13.67 -17.68 -13.72
CA THR A 385 -14.49 -16.55 -14.23
C THR A 385 -13.83 -15.79 -15.38
N GLY A 386 -12.53 -15.99 -15.63
CA GLY A 386 -11.75 -15.19 -16.58
C GLY A 386 -11.52 -13.73 -16.14
N LEU A 387 -11.96 -13.36 -14.93
CA LEU A 387 -11.81 -12.03 -14.37
C LEU A 387 -10.69 -11.98 -13.34
N LYS A 388 -9.79 -11.01 -13.47
CA LYS A 388 -8.89 -10.56 -12.40
C LYS A 388 -9.64 -9.64 -11.44
N THR A 389 -9.21 -9.55 -10.19
CA THR A 389 -9.83 -8.68 -9.16
C THR A 389 -9.91 -7.21 -9.61
N SER A 390 -8.87 -6.69 -10.27
CA SER A 390 -8.87 -5.36 -10.91
C SER A 390 -10.06 -5.13 -11.87
N ASN A 391 -10.53 -6.20 -12.51
CA ASN A 391 -11.54 -6.17 -13.56
C ASN A 391 -12.96 -6.43 -13.00
N THR A 392 -13.10 -6.85 -11.73
CA THR A 392 -14.40 -7.02 -11.06
C THR A 392 -15.02 -5.70 -10.55
N SER A 393 -14.29 -4.59 -10.66
CA SER A 393 -14.72 -3.26 -10.20
C SER A 393 -16.05 -2.80 -10.82
N THR A 394 -17.04 -2.51 -9.97
CA THR A 394 -18.30 -1.87 -10.38
C THR A 394 -18.06 -0.44 -10.88
N PHE A 395 -17.26 0.33 -10.16
CA PHE A 395 -16.80 1.67 -10.55
C PHE A 395 -15.27 1.68 -10.62
N ALA A 396 -14.70 2.16 -11.72
CA ALA A 396 -13.27 2.32 -11.89
C ALA A 396 -12.93 3.73 -12.37
N VAL A 397 -11.94 4.36 -11.74
CA VAL A 397 -11.45 5.70 -12.12
C VAL A 397 -9.94 5.71 -12.32
N GLU A 398 -9.54 6.26 -13.46
CA GLU A 398 -8.15 6.53 -13.85
C GLU A 398 -7.93 8.02 -14.18
N ALA A 399 -9.02 8.81 -14.22
CA ALA A 399 -9.02 10.27 -14.40
C ALA A 399 -8.27 11.03 -13.29
N LEU A 400 -7.50 12.02 -13.72
CA LEU A 400 -6.71 12.91 -12.85
C LEU A 400 -7.62 14.00 -12.25
N GLY A 401 -7.57 14.25 -10.95
CA GLY A 401 -8.38 15.31 -10.32
C GLY A 401 -9.87 14.97 -10.20
N PHE A 402 -10.20 13.67 -10.16
CA PHE A 402 -11.57 13.18 -10.00
C PHE A 402 -12.16 13.54 -8.63
N LEU A 403 -13.45 13.85 -8.60
CA LEU A 403 -14.20 14.13 -7.37
C LEU A 403 -15.56 13.41 -7.38
N GLY A 404 -15.76 12.44 -6.48
CA GLY A 404 -17.05 11.81 -6.24
C GLY A 404 -17.76 12.40 -5.02
N ILE A 405 -19.05 12.74 -5.13
CA ILE A 405 -19.83 13.36 -4.04
C ILE A 405 -21.20 12.66 -3.91
N ASP A 406 -21.59 12.28 -2.69
CA ASP A 406 -22.96 11.87 -2.32
C ASP A 406 -23.59 10.71 -3.13
N PHE A 407 -22.83 9.66 -3.47
CA PHE A 407 -23.37 8.43 -4.09
C PHE A 407 -22.77 7.13 -3.51
N ALA A 408 -23.50 6.02 -3.66
CA ALA A 408 -23.03 4.68 -3.34
C ALA A 408 -22.47 3.94 -4.57
N ILE A 409 -21.46 3.12 -4.33
CA ILE A 409 -20.93 2.12 -5.26
C ILE A 409 -21.03 0.77 -4.54
N GLU A 410 -21.67 -0.22 -5.16
CA GLU A 410 -21.89 -1.54 -4.58
C GLU A 410 -21.47 -2.67 -5.53
N ASN A 411 -20.66 -3.61 -5.05
CA ASN A 411 -20.55 -4.92 -5.68
C ASN A 411 -21.49 -5.91 -4.97
N ASP A 412 -22.46 -6.45 -5.71
CA ASP A 412 -23.54 -7.31 -5.19
C ASP A 412 -23.35 -8.81 -5.44
N ALA A 413 -22.13 -9.25 -5.80
CA ALA A 413 -21.80 -10.68 -6.01
C ALA A 413 -22.04 -11.57 -4.77
N GLY A 414 -22.08 -10.99 -3.57
CA GLY A 414 -22.45 -11.68 -2.32
C GLY A 414 -21.35 -12.55 -1.70
N TRP A 415 -21.73 -13.46 -0.80
CA TRP A 415 -20.83 -14.49 -0.23
C TRP A 415 -21.23 -15.86 -0.74
N SER A 416 -20.28 -16.64 -1.25
CA SER A 416 -20.48 -18.08 -1.46
C SER A 416 -19.13 -18.78 -1.62
N GLN A 417 -19.12 -20.11 -1.58
CA GLN A 417 -17.94 -20.92 -1.93
C GLN A 417 -17.45 -20.72 -3.39
N LYS A 418 -18.21 -20.00 -4.23
CA LYS A 418 -17.87 -19.69 -5.63
C LYS A 418 -17.47 -18.23 -5.85
N VAL A 419 -17.49 -17.39 -4.81
CA VAL A 419 -17.21 -15.94 -4.90
C VAL A 419 -16.04 -15.62 -3.96
N GLN A 420 -15.03 -14.92 -4.47
CA GLN A 420 -13.93 -14.37 -3.69
C GLN A 420 -13.89 -12.84 -3.82
N MET A 421 -13.08 -12.30 -4.73
CA MET A 421 -12.71 -10.90 -4.76
C MET A 421 -13.71 -10.11 -5.63
N ALA A 422 -14.41 -9.15 -5.02
CA ALA A 422 -15.58 -8.51 -5.61
C ALA A 422 -15.51 -6.99 -5.40
N VAL A 423 -14.74 -6.31 -6.25
CA VAL A 423 -14.43 -4.89 -6.08
C VAL A 423 -15.65 -4.02 -6.33
N ALA A 424 -15.99 -3.16 -5.38
CA ALA A 424 -16.95 -2.09 -5.58
C ALA A 424 -16.29 -0.95 -6.36
N SER A 425 -15.21 -0.38 -5.83
CA SER A 425 -14.52 0.76 -6.45
C SER A 425 -13.02 0.54 -6.62
N ARG A 426 -12.48 0.86 -7.80
CA ARG A 426 -11.04 0.92 -8.10
C ARG A 426 -10.62 2.35 -8.44
N ALA A 427 -9.56 2.85 -7.81
CA ALA A 427 -8.95 4.14 -8.14
C ALA A 427 -7.46 3.94 -8.50
N SER A 428 -7.16 3.81 -9.80
CA SER A 428 -5.81 3.55 -10.33
C SER A 428 -5.25 4.80 -10.99
N LEU A 429 -4.82 5.75 -10.17
CA LEU A 429 -4.39 7.06 -10.65
C LEU A 429 -2.95 7.01 -11.13
N ARG A 430 -2.69 7.70 -12.23
CA ARG A 430 -1.35 7.94 -12.81
C ARG A 430 -0.98 9.40 -12.54
N THR A 431 0.29 9.71 -12.32
CA THR A 431 0.74 11.11 -12.25
C THR A 431 1.12 11.56 -13.66
N LEU A 432 0.62 12.71 -14.13
CA LEU A 432 1.00 13.31 -15.41
C LEU A 432 0.76 14.82 -15.32
N GLU A 433 1.81 15.65 -15.26
CA GLU A 433 1.63 17.10 -15.30
C GLU A 433 1.03 17.51 -16.66
N LEU A 434 -0.19 18.07 -16.65
CA LEU A 434 -0.94 18.37 -17.88
C LEU A 434 -0.33 19.54 -18.67
N SER A 435 0.35 20.46 -17.98
CA SER A 435 1.17 21.54 -18.53
C SER A 435 1.98 22.17 -17.39
N PRO A 436 3.14 22.81 -17.65
CA PRO A 436 3.94 23.45 -16.60
C PRO A 436 3.11 24.39 -15.72
N GLY A 437 2.97 24.04 -14.43
CA GLY A 437 2.20 24.80 -13.45
C GLY A 437 0.70 24.45 -13.38
N LYS A 438 0.20 23.47 -14.14
CA LYS A 438 -1.16 22.91 -14.02
C LYS A 438 -1.11 21.56 -13.29
N LEU A 439 -1.89 21.42 -12.22
CA LEU A 439 -1.76 20.32 -11.27
C LEU A 439 -2.35 18.98 -11.76
N GLY A 440 -1.60 18.26 -12.60
CA GLY A 440 -1.93 16.90 -13.04
C GLY A 440 -1.47 15.77 -12.09
N SER A 441 -1.46 16.01 -10.78
CA SER A 441 -0.72 15.19 -9.79
C SER A 441 -1.33 13.82 -9.42
N GLY A 442 -2.11 13.18 -10.31
CA GLY A 442 -2.62 11.82 -10.08
C GLY A 442 -3.46 11.68 -8.82
N VAL A 443 -4.42 12.60 -8.64
CA VAL A 443 -5.22 12.74 -7.41
C VAL A 443 -6.70 12.39 -7.62
N ALA A 444 -7.36 11.85 -6.60
CA ALA A 444 -8.81 11.72 -6.57
C ALA A 444 -9.35 11.89 -5.14
N ALA A 445 -10.57 12.43 -5.03
CA ALA A 445 -11.28 12.54 -3.77
C ALA A 445 -12.69 11.95 -3.85
N PHE A 446 -13.15 11.41 -2.72
CA PHE A 446 -14.52 10.94 -2.51
C PHE A 446 -15.06 11.54 -1.22
N VAL A 447 -16.25 12.14 -1.28
CA VAL A 447 -16.86 12.90 -0.19
C VAL A 447 -18.28 12.40 0.06
N ASN A 448 -18.53 11.88 1.26
CA ASN A 448 -19.82 11.30 1.65
C ASN A 448 -20.30 10.21 0.66
N CYS A 449 -19.36 9.43 0.13
CA CYS A 449 -19.65 8.26 -0.71
C CYS A 449 -19.76 6.99 0.14
N HIS A 450 -20.56 6.01 -0.31
CA HIS A 450 -20.63 4.69 0.31
C HIS A 450 -19.97 3.64 -0.61
N PHE A 451 -19.04 2.86 -0.07
CA PHE A 451 -18.40 1.73 -0.73
C PHE A 451 -18.91 0.44 -0.09
N LEU A 452 -19.64 -0.36 -0.85
CA LEU A 452 -20.40 -1.50 -0.35
C LEU A 452 -19.95 -2.77 -1.07
N GLY A 453 -19.51 -3.77 -0.32
CA GLY A 453 -19.08 -5.04 -0.88
C GLY A 453 -18.78 -6.04 0.22
N GLN A 454 -17.88 -6.98 -0.07
CA GLN A 454 -17.41 -7.96 0.90
C GLN A 454 -15.88 -8.02 0.89
N GLN A 455 -15.30 -9.06 0.32
CA GLN A 455 -13.86 -9.16 0.12
C GLN A 455 -13.41 -8.20 -0.99
N ASP A 456 -12.27 -7.53 -0.78
CA ASP A 456 -11.63 -6.62 -1.75
C ASP A 456 -12.54 -5.44 -2.17
N THR A 457 -13.36 -4.89 -1.26
CA THR A 457 -14.38 -3.88 -1.61
C THR A 457 -13.83 -2.60 -2.25
N LEU A 458 -12.80 -1.98 -1.65
CA LEU A 458 -12.22 -0.71 -2.10
C LEU A 458 -10.75 -0.89 -2.48
N TYR A 459 -10.48 -0.89 -3.80
CA TYR A 459 -9.13 -0.93 -4.35
C TYR A 459 -8.56 0.49 -4.47
N ALA A 460 -7.94 0.96 -3.38
CA ALA A 460 -7.13 2.18 -3.31
C ALA A 460 -5.76 1.93 -3.97
N HIS A 461 -5.79 1.79 -5.29
CA HIS A 461 -4.76 1.14 -6.09
C HIS A 461 -3.47 1.96 -6.23
N SER A 462 -3.53 3.20 -6.74
CA SER A 462 -2.33 4.05 -6.94
C SER A 462 -2.62 5.56 -6.93
N GLY A 463 -1.58 6.35 -6.69
CA GLY A 463 -1.64 7.82 -6.64
C GLY A 463 -2.01 8.39 -5.26
N TRP A 464 -2.42 9.67 -5.21
CA TRP A 464 -2.84 10.35 -3.98
C TRP A 464 -4.36 10.36 -3.86
N GLN A 465 -4.89 9.87 -2.74
CA GLN A 465 -6.32 9.63 -2.58
C GLN A 465 -6.84 10.19 -1.26
N TYR A 466 -8.03 10.79 -1.29
CA TYR A 466 -8.68 11.35 -0.11
C TYR A 466 -10.14 10.90 0.01
N TYR A 467 -10.48 10.29 1.13
CA TYR A 467 -11.83 9.81 1.43
C TYR A 467 -12.32 10.55 2.67
N TYR A 468 -13.39 11.35 2.54
CA TYR A 468 -13.91 12.18 3.63
C TYR A 468 -15.38 11.87 3.92
N ARG A 469 -15.68 11.53 5.19
CA ARG A 469 -17.02 11.15 5.65
C ARG A 469 -17.64 9.98 4.87
N CYS A 470 -16.82 9.11 4.30
CA CYS A 470 -17.27 7.95 3.53
C CYS A 470 -17.66 6.77 4.44
N LEU A 471 -18.57 5.94 3.94
CA LEU A 471 -18.87 4.63 4.51
C LEU A 471 -18.12 3.56 3.73
N ILE A 472 -17.49 2.60 4.40
CA ILE A 472 -16.87 1.44 3.77
C ILE A 472 -17.37 0.18 4.50
N ASN A 473 -18.11 -0.68 3.81
CA ASN A 473 -18.56 -1.97 4.30
C ASN A 473 -17.78 -3.10 3.60
N GLY A 474 -17.27 -4.09 4.34
CA GLY A 474 -16.64 -5.27 3.74
C GLY A 474 -16.24 -6.36 4.74
N THR A 475 -15.51 -7.37 4.29
CA THR A 475 -15.16 -8.57 5.09
C THR A 475 -13.65 -8.76 5.19
N VAL A 476 -13.04 -9.31 4.15
CA VAL A 476 -11.59 -9.57 4.06
C VAL A 476 -10.95 -8.49 3.19
N ASP A 477 -9.86 -7.91 3.67
CA ASP A 477 -8.98 -7.00 2.93
C ASP A 477 -9.73 -5.84 2.25
N TYR A 478 -10.78 -5.34 2.89
CA TYR A 478 -11.79 -4.53 2.20
C TYR A 478 -11.36 -3.09 1.85
N VAL A 479 -10.19 -2.66 2.33
CA VAL A 479 -9.43 -1.51 1.80
C VAL A 479 -8.02 -2.00 1.43
N PHE A 480 -7.70 -2.10 0.13
CA PHE A 480 -6.45 -2.70 -0.33
C PHE A 480 -5.79 -1.93 -1.48
N GLY A 481 -4.50 -2.22 -1.73
CA GLY A 481 -3.70 -1.58 -2.79
C GLY A 481 -2.53 -0.72 -2.31
N ASN A 482 -1.97 0.10 -3.21
CA ASN A 482 -0.74 0.88 -2.98
C ASN A 482 -0.88 2.39 -3.24
N ALA A 483 -2.06 2.97 -3.09
CA ALA A 483 -2.17 4.42 -3.02
C ALA A 483 -1.45 4.99 -1.78
N ALA A 484 -1.11 6.28 -1.82
CA ALA A 484 -1.03 7.07 -0.59
C ALA A 484 -2.45 7.61 -0.34
N ALA A 485 -3.18 7.01 0.58
CA ALA A 485 -4.58 7.34 0.83
C ALA A 485 -4.80 7.80 2.27
N VAL A 486 -5.51 8.92 2.45
CA VAL A 486 -6.01 9.33 3.76
C VAL A 486 -7.54 9.22 3.80
N PHE A 487 -8.02 8.48 4.79
CA PHE A 487 -9.41 8.30 5.13
C PHE A 487 -9.67 9.15 6.37
N GLN A 488 -10.61 10.10 6.30
CA GLN A 488 -10.88 11.03 7.39
C GLN A 488 -12.37 11.08 7.73
N SER A 489 -12.67 10.90 9.02
CA SER A 489 -14.05 10.88 9.55
C SER A 489 -14.96 9.85 8.86
N CYS A 490 -14.37 8.76 8.36
CA CYS A 490 -15.07 7.66 7.69
C CYS A 490 -15.57 6.63 8.70
N SER A 491 -16.63 5.88 8.35
CA SER A 491 -17.06 4.70 9.10
C SER A 491 -16.64 3.43 8.34
N LEU A 492 -15.94 2.52 9.01
CA LEU A 492 -15.45 1.26 8.46
C LEU A 492 -16.16 0.09 9.16
N ASN A 493 -17.08 -0.56 8.45
CA ASN A 493 -17.94 -1.61 9.00
C ASN A 493 -17.54 -2.99 8.47
N SER A 494 -16.91 -3.76 9.35
CA SER A 494 -16.58 -5.17 9.11
C SER A 494 -17.86 -6.03 9.18
N LEU A 495 -18.41 -6.45 8.04
CA LEU A 495 -19.64 -7.26 7.97
C LEU A 495 -19.47 -8.60 8.70
N ARG A 496 -20.54 -9.13 9.33
CA ARG A 496 -20.45 -10.37 10.13
C ARG A 496 -20.21 -11.60 9.24
N THR A 497 -19.09 -12.28 9.48
CA THR A 497 -18.71 -13.55 8.83
C THR A 497 -18.54 -14.65 9.87
N ASN A 498 -18.38 -15.89 9.41
CA ASN A 498 -18.05 -17.05 10.25
C ASN A 498 -16.53 -17.25 10.42
N GLY A 499 -15.74 -16.17 10.36
CA GLY A 499 -14.28 -16.25 10.34
C GLY A 499 -13.58 -14.93 10.65
N THR A 500 -12.48 -14.69 9.95
CA THR A 500 -11.61 -13.53 10.16
C THR A 500 -11.86 -12.45 9.11
N ASN A 501 -12.11 -11.24 9.57
CA ASN A 501 -12.14 -10.02 8.77
C ASN A 501 -10.84 -9.22 8.96
N THR A 502 -10.42 -8.54 7.91
CA THR A 502 -9.25 -7.66 7.88
C THR A 502 -9.65 -6.34 7.23
N VAL A 503 -9.45 -5.23 7.95
CA VAL A 503 -9.85 -3.90 7.44
C VAL A 503 -8.97 -3.46 6.27
N THR A 504 -7.65 -3.70 6.36
CA THR A 504 -6.71 -3.32 5.28
C THR A 504 -5.77 -4.43 4.81
N ALA A 505 -5.48 -4.44 3.50
CA ALA A 505 -4.34 -5.14 2.90
C ALA A 505 -3.50 -4.18 2.04
N GLN A 506 -2.55 -3.51 2.68
CA GLN A 506 -1.72 -2.50 2.00
C GLN A 506 -0.54 -3.16 1.27
N ALA A 507 -0.22 -2.63 0.08
CA ALA A 507 0.61 -3.29 -0.93
C ALA A 507 1.90 -2.52 -1.29
N ARG A 508 2.41 -1.64 -0.42
CA ARG A 508 3.72 -1.00 -0.60
C ARG A 508 4.80 -2.08 -0.73
N THR A 509 5.77 -1.90 -1.63
CA THR A 509 6.79 -2.93 -1.90
C THR A 509 8.23 -2.49 -1.59
N SER A 510 8.43 -1.23 -1.20
CA SER A 510 9.72 -0.68 -0.77
C SER A 510 9.49 0.41 0.28
N LYS A 511 10.40 0.50 1.26
CA LYS A 511 10.50 1.62 2.22
C LYS A 511 10.54 3.00 1.53
N ASP A 512 11.07 3.06 0.31
CA ASP A 512 11.32 4.31 -0.42
C ASP A 512 10.05 4.82 -1.15
N GLU A 513 8.97 4.03 -1.19
CA GLU A 513 7.65 4.44 -1.65
C GLU A 513 6.94 5.30 -0.58
N ASP A 514 6.39 6.45 -0.99
CA ASP A 514 5.63 7.38 -0.13
C ASP A 514 4.14 6.98 0.02
N THR A 515 3.85 5.70 -0.18
CA THR A 515 2.49 5.11 -0.18
C THR A 515 2.10 4.56 1.20
N GLY A 516 0.84 4.18 1.37
CA GLY A 516 0.29 3.69 2.63
C GLY A 516 -1.12 4.22 2.90
N PHE A 517 -1.80 3.64 3.89
CA PHE A 517 -3.14 4.04 4.29
C PHE A 517 -3.15 4.70 5.66
N VAL A 518 -3.82 5.84 5.78
CA VAL A 518 -3.92 6.59 7.05
C VAL A 518 -5.38 6.85 7.36
N PHE A 519 -5.84 6.41 8.52
CA PHE A 519 -7.19 6.61 9.03
C PHE A 519 -7.13 7.67 10.15
N ARG A 520 -7.84 8.78 9.97
CA ARG A 520 -7.90 9.91 10.93
C ARG A 520 -9.33 10.14 11.41
N HIS A 521 -9.56 10.05 12.71
CA HIS A 521 -10.89 10.28 13.32
C HIS A 521 -11.99 9.36 12.76
N CYS A 522 -11.64 8.15 12.33
CA CYS A 522 -12.58 7.18 11.77
C CYS A 522 -13.26 6.33 12.85
N ASP A 523 -14.48 5.90 12.57
CA ASP A 523 -15.21 4.90 13.35
C ASP A 523 -14.93 3.51 12.76
N VAL A 524 -14.00 2.77 13.35
CA VAL A 524 -13.62 1.40 12.90
C VAL A 524 -14.40 0.38 13.72
N ASP A 525 -15.25 -0.38 13.06
CA ASP A 525 -16.10 -1.42 13.64
C ASP A 525 -16.99 -0.99 14.83
N GLN A 526 -17.49 0.24 14.80
CA GLN A 526 -18.32 0.80 15.88
C GLN A 526 -19.73 0.21 15.97
N ARG A 527 -20.34 -0.22 14.85
CA ARG A 527 -21.82 -0.31 14.71
C ARG A 527 -22.40 -1.70 14.47
N THR A 528 -21.59 -2.75 14.59
CA THR A 528 -21.89 -4.09 14.06
C THR A 528 -22.75 -4.99 14.95
N THR A 529 -23.40 -4.43 15.98
CA THR A 529 -24.43 -5.14 16.75
C THR A 529 -25.71 -5.38 15.96
N ASN A 530 -26.09 -4.46 15.05
CA ASN A 530 -27.37 -4.47 14.33
C ASN A 530 -27.22 -4.41 12.80
N GLN A 531 -26.35 -5.24 12.22
CA GLN A 531 -26.41 -5.57 10.78
C GLN A 531 -26.43 -7.09 10.58
N SER A 532 -27.62 -7.61 10.27
CA SER A 532 -27.90 -9.04 10.12
C SER A 532 -27.40 -9.59 8.79
N VAL A 533 -26.18 -10.11 8.76
CA VAL A 533 -25.75 -11.02 7.70
C VAL A 533 -26.43 -12.38 7.96
N TYR A 534 -27.44 -12.71 7.16
CA TYR A 534 -28.24 -13.93 7.32
C TYR A 534 -27.44 -15.17 6.87
N LEU A 535 -26.65 -15.74 7.77
CA LEU A 535 -25.90 -17.00 7.57
C LEU A 535 -26.56 -18.22 8.24
N GLY A 536 -27.86 -18.14 8.54
CA GLY A 536 -28.67 -19.25 9.09
C GLY A 536 -28.42 -19.61 10.56
N GLN A 537 -27.24 -19.30 11.13
CA GLN A 537 -26.89 -19.58 12.52
C GLN A 537 -26.16 -18.39 13.19
N VAL A 538 -26.32 -18.28 14.52
CA VAL A 538 -25.61 -17.29 15.34
C VAL A 538 -24.22 -17.81 15.67
N HIS A 539 -23.22 -17.46 14.87
CA HIS A 539 -21.83 -17.80 15.20
C HIS A 539 -21.30 -16.93 16.35
N PRO A 540 -20.76 -17.53 17.44
CA PRO A 540 -20.34 -16.79 18.64
C PRO A 540 -19.00 -16.06 18.49
N TYR A 541 -18.18 -16.43 17.50
CA TYR A 541 -16.87 -15.84 17.27
C TYR A 541 -16.85 -15.07 15.95
N ARG A 542 -16.35 -13.84 16.01
CA ARG A 542 -16.16 -12.91 14.90
C ARG A 542 -14.86 -12.17 15.16
N GLN A 543 -13.84 -12.39 14.32
CA GLN A 543 -12.53 -11.77 14.50
C GLN A 543 -12.35 -10.62 13.51
N VAL A 544 -11.94 -9.44 14.01
CA VAL A 544 -11.66 -8.27 13.17
C VAL A 544 -10.26 -7.77 13.48
N TYR A 545 -9.41 -7.73 12.46
CA TYR A 545 -8.05 -7.18 12.54
C TYR A 545 -7.96 -5.87 11.75
N LEU A 546 -7.17 -4.92 12.26
CA LEU A 546 -6.87 -3.64 11.63
C LEU A 546 -6.23 -3.79 10.24
N GLY A 547 -5.55 -4.91 10.00
CA GLY A 547 -5.07 -5.28 8.67
C GLY A 547 -4.10 -6.45 8.65
N ARG A 548 -3.60 -6.78 7.46
CA ARG A 548 -2.50 -7.72 7.19
C ARG A 548 -1.59 -7.22 6.06
N PRO A 549 -0.27 -7.53 6.07
CA PRO A 549 0.68 -6.97 5.12
C PRO A 549 0.72 -7.78 3.83
N TRP A 550 -0.01 -7.36 2.78
CA TRP A 550 -0.06 -8.08 1.50
C TRP A 550 1.32 -8.12 0.78
N LYS A 551 2.16 -7.11 1.01
CA LYS A 551 3.53 -7.00 0.47
C LYS A 551 4.55 -6.62 1.58
N PRO A 552 5.86 -6.88 1.41
CA PRO A 552 6.89 -6.39 2.32
C PRO A 552 6.91 -4.86 2.35
N TYR A 553 7.15 -4.25 3.52
CA TYR A 553 7.01 -2.81 3.77
C TYR A 553 5.58 -2.24 3.79
N ALA A 554 4.52 -3.06 3.79
CA ALA A 554 3.13 -2.59 3.90
C ALA A 554 2.94 -1.57 5.04
N ARG A 555 2.31 -0.41 4.77
CA ARG A 555 2.21 0.71 5.72
C ARG A 555 0.78 1.17 5.98
N VAL A 556 0.37 1.12 7.25
CA VAL A 556 -0.98 1.48 7.71
C VAL A 556 -0.93 2.19 9.06
N ALA A 557 -1.62 3.32 9.18
CA ALA A 557 -1.71 4.10 10.42
C ALA A 557 -3.16 4.39 10.83
N TYR A 558 -3.55 4.06 12.06
CA TYR A 558 -4.83 4.45 12.66
C TYR A 558 -4.60 5.51 13.74
N MET A 559 -5.19 6.70 13.55
CA MET A 559 -4.91 7.88 14.37
C MET A 559 -6.20 8.56 14.84
N PHE A 560 -6.32 8.75 16.16
CA PHE A 560 -7.49 9.35 16.80
C PHE A 560 -8.82 8.64 16.45
N CYS A 561 -8.76 7.37 16.03
CA CYS A 561 -9.92 6.59 15.62
C CYS A 561 -10.65 6.02 16.83
N TYR A 562 -11.94 5.76 16.68
CA TYR A 562 -12.67 4.85 17.56
C TYR A 562 -12.50 3.43 17.03
N LEU A 563 -11.98 2.52 17.85
CA LEU A 563 -11.77 1.11 17.53
C LEU A 563 -12.78 0.26 18.33
N GLY A 564 -13.71 -0.37 17.62
CA GLY A 564 -14.78 -1.21 18.17
C GLY A 564 -14.32 -2.65 18.43
N GLY A 565 -14.95 -3.62 17.75
CA GLY A 565 -14.74 -5.06 17.97
C GLY A 565 -13.42 -5.64 17.44
N ILE A 566 -12.30 -4.94 17.64
CA ILE A 566 -10.97 -5.32 17.16
C ILE A 566 -10.35 -6.40 18.08
N ASN A 567 -9.72 -7.41 17.49
CA ASN A 567 -8.98 -8.45 18.19
C ASN A 567 -7.78 -7.84 18.98
N PRO A 568 -7.46 -8.30 20.21
CA PRO A 568 -6.34 -7.77 21.00
C PRO A 568 -4.98 -7.76 20.30
N GLU A 569 -4.68 -8.75 19.46
CA GLU A 569 -3.47 -8.83 18.60
C GLU A 569 -3.38 -7.63 17.64
N GLY A 570 -4.53 -7.06 17.26
CA GLY A 570 -4.70 -5.91 16.36
C GLY A 570 -4.47 -6.23 14.90
N TRP A 571 -3.38 -6.91 14.57
CA TRP A 571 -2.90 -7.10 13.20
C TRP A 571 -2.60 -8.57 12.89
N MET A 572 -2.97 -9.03 11.70
CA MET A 572 -2.83 -10.43 11.29
C MET A 572 -1.62 -10.59 10.36
N ARG A 573 -0.86 -11.69 10.49
CA ARG A 573 0.17 -12.04 9.49
C ARG A 573 -0.47 -12.30 8.12
N TRP A 574 0.29 -12.06 7.06
CA TRP A 574 -0.06 -12.60 5.75
C TRP A 574 0.32 -14.08 5.68
N THR A 575 -0.61 -14.93 5.28
CA THR A 575 -0.46 -16.40 5.33
C THR A 575 -0.88 -17.04 4.02
N LEU A 576 -0.02 -16.92 3.01
CA LEU A 576 0.02 -17.88 1.89
C LEU A 576 1.26 -18.77 2.09
N VAL A 577 1.08 -20.09 1.93
CA VAL A 577 2.19 -21.04 2.07
C VAL A 577 3.28 -20.70 1.05
N GLY A 578 4.47 -20.37 1.54
CA GLY A 578 5.62 -20.00 0.71
C GLY A 578 5.59 -18.62 0.05
N LYS A 579 4.64 -17.73 0.38
CA LYS A 579 4.63 -16.35 -0.17
C LYS A 579 4.25 -15.30 0.89
N GLY A 580 5.23 -14.50 1.30
CA GLY A 580 5.03 -13.30 2.13
C GLY A 580 4.70 -13.55 3.60
N ALA A 581 5.05 -14.73 4.13
CA ALA A 581 4.91 -15.03 5.56
C ALA A 581 5.76 -14.08 6.45
N ASP A 582 6.85 -13.60 5.88
CA ASP A 582 7.87 -12.66 6.36
C ASP A 582 7.52 -11.17 6.13
N ASN A 583 6.48 -10.84 5.33
CA ASN A 583 6.06 -9.46 5.05
C ASN A 583 5.89 -8.60 6.32
N HIS A 584 5.52 -9.24 7.43
CA HIS A 584 5.31 -8.63 8.74
C HIS A 584 6.58 -8.10 9.41
N GLU A 585 7.77 -8.57 9.03
CA GLU A 585 9.06 -8.14 9.58
C GLU A 585 9.51 -6.76 9.07
N THR A 586 8.93 -6.30 7.95
CA THR A 586 9.24 -5.01 7.31
C THR A 586 8.08 -4.02 7.33
N ALA A 587 6.89 -4.45 7.79
CA ALA A 587 5.67 -3.64 7.78
C ALA A 587 5.71 -2.46 8.77
N GLU A 588 5.09 -1.34 8.40
CA GLU A 588 4.89 -0.17 9.25
C GLU A 588 3.42 -0.08 9.68
N PHE A 589 3.05 -0.86 10.72
CA PHE A 589 1.69 -0.89 11.28
C PHE A 589 1.62 -0.09 12.59
N LEU A 590 0.86 1.01 12.55
CA LEU A 590 0.99 2.14 13.47
C LEU A 590 -0.35 2.53 14.10
N GLU A 591 -0.35 2.78 15.40
CA GLU A 591 -1.52 3.28 16.14
C GLU A 591 -1.18 4.55 16.94
N TYR A 592 -2.08 5.54 16.96
CA TYR A 592 -1.84 6.81 17.66
C TYR A 592 -3.10 7.38 18.31
N ARG A 593 -3.13 7.41 19.64
CA ARG A 593 -4.19 8.05 20.44
C ARG A 593 -5.61 7.62 20.04
N ASN A 594 -5.76 6.34 19.67
CA ASN A 594 -7.05 5.71 19.40
C ASN A 594 -7.86 5.54 20.69
N THR A 595 -9.16 5.31 20.55
CA THR A 595 -10.12 5.16 21.67
C THR A 595 -11.10 4.03 21.40
N GLY A 596 -11.90 3.63 22.39
CA GLY A 596 -12.88 2.54 22.26
C GLY A 596 -12.36 1.18 22.76
N PRO A 597 -13.23 0.15 22.82
CA PRO A 597 -12.88 -1.13 23.44
C PRO A 597 -11.74 -1.89 22.73
N GLY A 598 -11.55 -1.67 21.42
CA GLY A 598 -10.49 -2.28 20.63
C GLY A 598 -9.15 -1.52 20.63
N SER A 599 -9.04 -0.37 21.31
CA SER A 599 -7.82 0.47 21.30
C SER A 599 -6.79 0.15 22.39
N ALA A 600 -7.00 -0.90 23.18
CA ALA A 600 -6.01 -1.44 24.11
C ALA A 600 -4.83 -2.03 23.30
N THR A 601 -3.58 -1.67 23.63
CA THR A 601 -2.39 -2.03 22.85
C THR A 601 -1.47 -3.06 23.51
N GLU A 602 -1.77 -3.46 24.74
CA GLU A 602 -0.92 -4.30 25.61
C GLU A 602 -0.76 -5.74 25.12
N GLN A 603 -1.67 -6.21 24.25
CA GLN A 603 -1.69 -7.55 23.65
C GLN A 603 -1.40 -7.53 22.14
N ARG A 604 -0.97 -6.38 21.59
CA ARG A 604 -0.68 -6.25 20.16
C ARG A 604 0.50 -7.12 19.75
N VAL A 605 0.48 -7.54 18.49
CA VAL A 605 1.64 -8.21 17.88
C VAL A 605 2.89 -7.34 17.95
N SER A 606 4.03 -7.95 18.29
CA SER A 606 5.31 -7.28 18.56
C SER A 606 5.94 -6.54 17.37
N TRP A 607 5.40 -6.74 16.16
CA TRP A 607 5.79 -6.11 14.90
C TRP A 607 4.82 -4.98 14.49
N SER A 608 3.91 -4.58 15.38
CA SER A 608 3.14 -3.33 15.31
C SER A 608 3.60 -2.38 16.43
N ARG A 609 3.38 -1.07 16.28
CA ARG A 609 3.83 -0.09 17.29
C ARG A 609 2.88 1.09 17.49
N VAL A 610 2.88 1.62 18.72
CA VAL A 610 2.32 2.95 19.00
C VAL A 610 3.28 4.01 18.46
N MET A 611 2.73 4.99 17.76
CA MET A 611 3.46 6.12 17.16
C MET A 611 3.77 7.19 18.21
N SER A 612 4.90 7.87 18.10
CA SER A 612 5.26 9.00 18.98
C SER A 612 4.59 10.32 18.55
N ASP A 613 4.49 11.26 19.50
CA ASP A 613 3.97 12.62 19.26
C ASP A 613 4.75 13.40 18.19
N ASP A 614 6.05 13.10 18.00
CA ASP A 614 6.93 13.75 17.02
C ASP A 614 6.77 13.17 15.60
N GLU A 615 6.35 11.91 15.47
CA GLU A 615 6.06 11.25 14.18
C GLU A 615 4.65 11.56 13.66
N ALA A 616 3.68 11.73 14.55
CA ALA A 616 2.28 11.97 14.20
C ALA A 616 2.01 13.12 13.19
N PRO A 617 2.79 14.22 13.17
CA PRO A 617 2.67 15.26 12.13
C PRO A 617 2.92 14.78 10.70
N ASP A 618 3.68 13.70 10.47
CA ASP A 618 4.00 13.20 9.12
C ASP A 618 2.85 12.41 8.49
N TYR A 619 1.94 11.89 9.32
CA TYR A 619 0.72 11.18 8.92
C TYR A 619 -0.51 12.11 8.86
N THR A 620 -0.29 13.41 8.68
CA THR A 620 -1.37 14.39 8.43
C THR A 620 -1.74 14.47 6.95
N VAL A 621 -2.95 14.94 6.62
CA VAL A 621 -3.36 15.19 5.22
C VAL A 621 -2.42 16.18 4.52
N GLU A 622 -1.94 17.19 5.25
CA GLU A 622 -0.95 18.14 4.73
C GLU A 622 0.37 17.47 4.35
N LYS A 623 0.94 16.61 5.20
CA LYS A 623 2.27 16.04 4.94
C LYS A 623 2.26 14.75 4.13
N PHE A 624 1.32 13.84 4.38
CA PHE A 624 1.29 12.52 3.77
C PHE A 624 0.94 12.62 2.27
N ILE A 625 -0.31 12.97 1.96
CA ILE A 625 -0.83 13.17 0.59
C ILE A 625 -0.64 14.58 0.03
N LYS A 626 0.16 15.44 0.67
CA LYS A 626 0.45 16.82 0.21
C LYS A 626 -0.82 17.69 0.03
N GLY A 627 -1.86 17.48 0.85
CA GLY A 627 -3.23 17.98 0.63
C GLY A 627 -3.36 19.46 0.29
N LYS A 628 -2.52 20.33 0.89
CA LYS A 628 -2.42 21.77 0.57
C LYS A 628 -2.20 22.08 -0.91
N LYS A 629 -1.56 21.18 -1.67
CA LYS A 629 -1.28 21.38 -3.09
C LYS A 629 -2.51 21.15 -3.99
N TRP A 630 -3.51 20.38 -3.55
CA TRP A 630 -4.53 19.85 -4.47
C TRP A 630 -5.97 19.76 -3.96
N LEU A 631 -6.22 19.57 -2.67
CA LEU A 631 -7.59 19.49 -2.16
C LEU A 631 -8.40 20.79 -2.43
N PRO A 632 -7.81 22.01 -2.30
CA PRO A 632 -8.51 23.23 -2.67
C PRO A 632 -8.93 23.32 -4.15
N SER A 633 -8.20 22.72 -5.11
CA SER A 633 -8.60 22.70 -6.53
C SER A 633 -9.70 21.67 -6.85
N LEU A 634 -10.07 20.86 -5.86
CA LEU A 634 -11.29 20.04 -5.86
C LEU A 634 -12.45 20.70 -5.05
N GLY A 635 -12.28 21.93 -4.55
CA GLY A 635 -13.27 22.56 -3.67
C GLY A 635 -13.32 21.98 -2.25
N ILE A 636 -12.25 21.29 -1.83
CA ILE A 636 -12.11 20.71 -0.48
C ILE A 636 -11.18 21.61 0.33
N ASP A 637 -11.78 22.50 1.14
CA ASP A 637 -11.05 23.48 1.95
C ASP A 637 -10.04 22.83 2.92
N SER A 638 -8.98 23.56 3.26
CA SER A 638 -8.04 23.21 4.32
C SER A 638 -8.66 23.02 5.70
N ASP A 639 -9.70 23.77 6.05
CA ASP A 639 -10.35 23.67 7.36
C ASP A 639 -11.08 22.32 7.57
N ILE A 640 -11.26 21.52 6.52
CA ILE A 640 -11.73 20.13 6.60
C ILE A 640 -10.69 19.22 7.26
N TRP A 641 -9.39 19.44 7.07
CA TRP A 641 -8.36 18.42 7.30
C TRP A 641 -7.06 18.85 8.01
N ALA A 642 -6.97 20.12 8.43
CA ALA A 642 -5.84 20.70 9.17
C ALA A 642 -5.58 20.08 10.58
#